data_AF-A0AB38YLL1-F1
#
_entry.id   AF-A0AB38YLL1-F1
#
_cell.length_a   1.000
_cell.length_b   1.000
_cell.length_c   1.000
_cell.angle_alpha   90.00
_cell.angle_beta   90.00
_cell.angle_gamma   90.00
#
_symmetry.space_group_name_H-M   'P 1'
#
loop_
_entity.id
_entity.type
_entity.pdbx_description
1 polymer ?
#
loop_
_entity_poly.entity_id
_entity_poly.type
_entity_poly.pdbx_seq_one_letter_code
_entity_poly.pdbx_strand_id
1 'polypeptide(L)'
;MKFASYDPTQKLNTIQGSTQASGNEIAYGGNVSGLNAMNKALQEATNTWEEIDKRKDYIDVTNAINEFNNSTNQLLNDDKDGLMNRKGMNAQSILPDYNAGVDKIQREIMGKYKFRTNDAINAFTKAVETSKTTDYNNISKYSRGQYETALSTATQNQITNLRDSAIRSDNMTDQMKTITLMGDLYRSTGKELGLDDEQINEKIRANTDETGKYLLDRAVAENDSTRTENLISSLSGVVSESVLTPYKKMSNQMNINKLVNDDNTYAKLYKMYGHDLNAGMNSAAMYVRAKMETQNEEALKSGAGADTHLWGIAQYISKKYGYNAEMVYRQLFHETGGSANFGKLQTENRNYAGLTQSEPNGEENRQRDDGTNYYKVYKTDEEFADDYVQSFLRHYDGLKDVSDVDTWAHILKANSYYTDSEANYSAGMRNAPMASGGSPKYSEDQIKKAEDDAKTAYKNYYTLQEQTRKIAINDRLQAGQTILNQKIANGDVSGAFQYAQVQLAGATTPEEQEYWSGKMASERPKLDRIYEKGLKMTAQEKWGIKQYAKSHTYEQTRAYAERVLPNKIMDDELDASLLEIDDNNKKASNIDLTPYEYKLADVMPKDKTLAGSFKYGVKQEMAGRIEEFKVKHHRPPTDAEKDEIFDAAVATNTLRSTSKPFFGDGDDYSSTISGASNQAIGIVHAEPVGNHYIRVTYRDGSTQDIYESEYNALQRRYTNG
;
A
#
# COMPACT_ATOMS: atom_id res chain seq x y z
N MET A 1 8.32 28.18 -54.31
CA MET A 1 7.90 28.28 -55.73
C MET A 1 6.45 28.75 -55.78
N LYS A 2 6.14 29.71 -56.66
CA LYS A 2 4.79 30.24 -56.92
C LYS A 2 3.97 29.21 -57.71
N PHE A 3 2.74 28.94 -57.28
CA PHE A 3 1.79 28.17 -58.08
C PHE A 3 1.26 29.03 -59.24
N ALA A 4 1.49 28.58 -60.47
CA ALA A 4 0.83 29.07 -61.67
C ALA A 4 -0.57 28.42 -61.78
N SER A 5 -1.54 29.22 -62.17
CA SER A 5 -2.96 28.91 -62.37
C SER A 5 -3.20 27.81 -63.41
N TYR A 6 -4.08 26.85 -63.08
CA TYR A 6 -4.53 25.76 -63.96
C TYR A 6 -5.76 26.18 -64.81
N ASP A 7 -5.79 25.73 -66.06
CA ASP A 7 -6.83 25.98 -67.07
C ASP A 7 -8.12 25.17 -66.77
N PRO A 8 -9.33 25.79 -66.73
CA PRO A 8 -10.58 25.10 -66.39
C PRO A 8 -11.11 24.12 -67.46
N THR A 9 -10.45 23.96 -68.61
CA THR A 9 -11.02 23.20 -69.74
C THR A 9 -10.50 21.77 -69.91
N GLN A 10 -9.60 21.28 -69.06
CA GLN A 10 -9.19 19.87 -69.07
C GLN A 10 -9.95 19.03 -68.04
N LYS A 11 -10.96 18.27 -68.50
CA LYS A 11 -11.60 17.22 -67.69
C LYS A 11 -10.64 16.03 -67.52
N LEU A 12 -9.95 15.99 -66.39
CA LEU A 12 -9.36 14.78 -65.83
C LEU A 12 -10.49 13.84 -65.38
N ASN A 13 -10.55 12.63 -65.95
CA ASN A 13 -11.41 11.55 -65.47
C ASN A 13 -10.90 11.07 -64.11
N THR A 14 -11.44 11.62 -63.04
CA THR A 14 -11.30 11.08 -61.69
C THR A 14 -12.64 10.50 -61.27
N ILE A 15 -12.66 9.17 -61.11
CA ILE A 15 -13.76 8.46 -60.44
C ILE A 15 -13.59 8.77 -58.95
N GLN A 16 -14.26 9.82 -58.47
CA GLN A 16 -14.49 10.03 -57.05
C GLN A 16 -15.88 9.51 -56.69
N GLY A 17 -15.91 8.43 -55.91
CA GLY A 17 -17.09 8.01 -55.19
C GLY A 17 -17.47 9.07 -54.18
N SER A 18 -18.61 9.71 -54.39
CA SER A 18 -19.34 10.42 -53.35
C SER A 18 -20.64 9.67 -53.10
N THR A 19 -20.73 9.05 -51.94
CA THR A 19 -21.98 8.57 -51.36
C THR A 19 -22.85 9.79 -51.05
N GLN A 20 -23.80 10.10 -51.93
CA GLN A 20 -24.97 10.88 -51.56
C GLN A 20 -26.05 9.92 -51.08
N ALA A 21 -26.42 10.04 -49.81
CA ALA A 21 -27.69 9.55 -49.32
C ALA A 21 -28.81 10.33 -50.01
N SER A 22 -29.43 9.75 -51.03
CA SER A 22 -30.68 10.26 -51.59
C SER A 22 -31.84 9.50 -50.98
N GLY A 23 -32.25 9.91 -49.77
CA GLY A 23 -33.65 9.81 -49.38
C GLY A 23 -34.44 10.78 -50.26
N ASN A 24 -34.81 10.31 -51.45
CA ASN A 24 -35.71 11.05 -52.35
C ASN A 24 -36.45 10.00 -53.18
N GLU A 25 -37.78 9.97 -53.05
CA GLU A 25 -38.70 9.04 -53.74
C GLU A 25 -38.69 9.17 -55.27
N ILE A 26 -37.85 10.06 -55.83
CA ILE A 26 -37.62 10.27 -57.27
C ILE A 26 -36.32 9.56 -57.73
N ALA A 27 -35.57 8.89 -56.84
CA ALA A 27 -34.36 8.13 -57.18
C ALA A 27 -34.64 6.75 -57.81
N TYR A 28 -35.91 6.34 -57.91
CA TYR A 28 -36.30 5.26 -58.80
C TYR A 28 -36.18 5.75 -60.22
N GLY A 29 -35.04 5.42 -60.86
CA GLY A 29 -34.81 5.63 -62.27
C GLY A 29 -35.90 4.94 -63.08
N GLY A 30 -37.00 5.64 -63.33
CA GLY A 30 -37.84 5.38 -64.49
C GLY A 30 -36.92 5.28 -65.69
N ASN A 31 -37.11 4.25 -66.50
CA ASN A 31 -36.21 3.80 -67.55
C ASN A 31 -36.06 4.85 -68.69
N VAL A 32 -35.43 6.00 -68.42
CA VAL A 32 -35.30 7.11 -69.39
C VAL A 32 -34.34 6.72 -70.52
N SER A 33 -33.41 5.81 -70.26
CA SER A 33 -32.50 5.25 -71.27
C SER A 33 -33.23 4.31 -72.24
N GLY A 34 -34.06 3.39 -71.72
CA GLY A 34 -34.94 2.54 -72.53
C GLY A 34 -35.96 3.34 -73.34
N LEU A 35 -36.57 4.37 -72.74
CA LEU A 35 -37.48 5.30 -73.42
C LEU A 35 -36.81 6.08 -74.56
N ASN A 36 -35.54 6.48 -74.42
CA ASN A 36 -34.80 7.19 -75.47
C ASN A 36 -34.31 6.26 -76.60
N ALA A 37 -33.88 5.04 -76.29
CA ALA A 37 -33.55 4.03 -77.30
C ALA A 37 -34.79 3.56 -78.08
N MET A 38 -35.93 3.48 -77.38
CA MET A 38 -37.24 3.14 -77.94
C MET A 38 -37.82 4.29 -78.76
N ASN A 39 -37.69 5.56 -78.33
CA ASN A 39 -38.04 6.73 -79.16
C ASN A 39 -37.24 6.77 -80.47
N LYS A 40 -35.99 6.31 -80.45
CA LYS A 40 -35.13 6.23 -81.64
C LYS A 40 -35.55 5.08 -82.57
N ALA A 41 -35.88 3.91 -82.02
CA ALA A 41 -36.43 2.79 -82.80
C ALA A 41 -37.84 3.11 -83.37
N LEU A 42 -38.64 3.88 -82.63
CA LEU A 42 -39.94 4.40 -83.09
C LEU A 42 -39.76 5.43 -84.20
N GLN A 43 -38.79 6.36 -84.09
CA GLN A 43 -38.45 7.30 -85.17
C GLN A 43 -37.97 6.60 -86.45
N GLU A 44 -37.21 5.51 -86.34
CA GLU A 44 -36.80 4.69 -87.50
C GLU A 44 -37.98 3.96 -88.16
N ALA A 45 -39.01 3.55 -87.39
CA ALA A 45 -40.21 2.90 -87.92
C ALA A 45 -41.21 3.86 -88.59
N THR A 46 -41.22 5.14 -88.19
CA THR A 46 -42.15 6.17 -88.71
C THR A 46 -41.93 6.50 -90.20
N ASN A 47 -40.74 6.25 -90.75
CA ASN A 47 -40.37 6.70 -92.10
C ASN A 47 -40.95 5.87 -93.27
N THR A 48 -41.83 4.90 -93.01
CA THR A 48 -42.17 3.89 -94.03
C THR A 48 -43.65 3.54 -94.21
N TRP A 49 -44.65 4.33 -93.80
CA TRP A 49 -46.02 3.78 -93.83
C TRP A 49 -47.21 4.71 -94.13
N GLU A 50 -47.91 4.36 -95.22
CA GLU A 50 -49.35 4.58 -95.43
C GLU A 50 -50.15 3.25 -95.21
N GLU A 51 -51.44 3.42 -94.85
CA GLU A 51 -52.54 2.45 -94.59
C GLU A 51 -52.88 2.03 -93.13
N ILE A 52 -54.20 1.96 -92.85
CA ILE A 52 -54.90 1.97 -91.56
C ILE A 52 -54.60 0.75 -90.65
N ASP A 53 -54.39 -0.45 -91.21
CA ASP A 53 -54.08 -1.66 -90.42
C ASP A 53 -52.78 -1.54 -89.62
N LYS A 54 -51.85 -0.71 -90.08
CA LYS A 54 -50.53 -0.51 -89.45
C LYS A 54 -50.58 0.43 -88.25
N ARG A 55 -51.58 1.35 -88.23
CA ARG A 55 -51.83 2.19 -87.04
C ARG A 55 -52.37 1.36 -85.88
N LYS A 56 -53.15 0.32 -86.17
CA LYS A 56 -53.64 -0.62 -85.14
C LYS A 56 -52.50 -1.47 -84.58
N ASP A 57 -51.69 -2.09 -85.44
CA ASP A 57 -50.50 -2.84 -85.02
C ASP A 57 -49.51 -1.95 -84.22
N TYR A 58 -49.33 -0.67 -84.59
CA TYR A 58 -48.51 0.27 -83.84
C TYR A 58 -49.03 0.56 -82.42
N ILE A 59 -50.33 0.77 -82.26
CA ILE A 59 -50.98 0.98 -80.96
C ILE A 59 -50.87 -0.30 -80.12
N ASP A 60 -51.08 -1.46 -80.74
CA ASP A 60 -50.99 -2.76 -80.09
C ASP A 60 -49.54 -3.07 -79.64
N VAL A 61 -48.53 -2.75 -80.44
CA VAL A 61 -47.10 -2.84 -80.04
C VAL A 61 -46.79 -1.89 -78.90
N THR A 62 -47.26 -0.65 -78.95
CA THR A 62 -47.03 0.33 -77.88
C THR A 62 -47.65 -0.13 -76.56
N ASN A 63 -48.89 -0.63 -76.60
CA ASN A 63 -49.59 -1.17 -75.44
C ASN A 63 -48.92 -2.44 -74.91
N ALA A 64 -48.49 -3.34 -75.80
CA ALA A 64 -47.77 -4.55 -75.44
C ALA A 64 -46.43 -4.25 -74.76
N ILE A 65 -45.70 -3.23 -75.20
CA ILE A 65 -44.46 -2.80 -74.56
C ILE A 65 -44.74 -2.19 -73.17
N ASN A 66 -45.77 -1.35 -73.05
CA ASN A 66 -46.16 -0.78 -71.75
C ASN A 66 -46.59 -1.88 -70.76
N GLU A 67 -47.37 -2.85 -71.22
CA GLU A 67 -47.79 -4.01 -70.41
C GLU A 67 -46.58 -4.86 -70.02
N PHE A 68 -45.66 -5.12 -70.96
CA PHE A 68 -44.42 -5.86 -70.70
C PHE A 68 -43.57 -5.17 -69.62
N ASN A 69 -43.36 -3.86 -69.73
CA ASN A 69 -42.59 -3.08 -68.77
C ASN A 69 -43.26 -3.09 -67.38
N ASN A 70 -44.59 -2.95 -67.32
CA ASN A 70 -45.32 -2.98 -66.05
C ASN A 70 -45.25 -4.36 -65.38
N SER A 71 -45.48 -5.44 -66.14
CA SER A 71 -45.41 -6.82 -65.62
C SER A 71 -43.99 -7.20 -65.18
N THR A 72 -42.98 -6.74 -65.91
CA THR A 72 -41.57 -6.98 -65.57
C THR A 72 -41.16 -6.19 -64.33
N ASN A 73 -41.60 -4.93 -64.21
CA ASN A 73 -41.39 -4.13 -63.02
C ASN A 73 -42.07 -4.75 -61.80
N GLN A 74 -43.29 -5.26 -61.94
CA GLN A 74 -43.99 -5.97 -60.86
C GLN A 74 -43.26 -7.26 -60.46
N LEU A 75 -42.78 -8.06 -61.44
CA LEU A 75 -41.97 -9.26 -61.16
C LEU A 75 -40.74 -8.94 -60.32
N LEU A 76 -40.07 -7.81 -60.60
CA LEU A 76 -38.87 -7.41 -59.87
C LEU A 76 -39.16 -6.76 -58.53
N ASN A 77 -40.12 -5.83 -58.48
CA ASN A 77 -40.24 -4.82 -57.42
C ASN A 77 -41.58 -4.86 -56.67
N ASP A 78 -42.39 -5.92 -56.80
CA ASP A 78 -43.58 -6.09 -55.96
C ASP A 78 -43.20 -6.11 -54.46
N ASP A 79 -43.93 -5.35 -53.64
CA ASP A 79 -43.62 -5.14 -52.22
C ASP A 79 -43.61 -6.44 -51.39
N LYS A 80 -44.33 -7.49 -51.83
CA LYS A 80 -44.44 -8.76 -51.10
C LYS A 80 -43.61 -9.85 -51.77
N ASP A 81 -43.77 -10.02 -53.07
CA ASP A 81 -43.27 -11.19 -53.81
C ASP A 81 -42.22 -10.84 -54.89
N GLY A 82 -41.81 -9.57 -54.98
CA GLY A 82 -40.81 -9.11 -55.95
C GLY A 82 -39.47 -9.81 -55.80
N LEU A 83 -38.85 -10.20 -56.92
CA LEU A 83 -37.56 -10.90 -56.90
C LEU A 83 -36.46 -10.10 -56.20
N MET A 84 -36.48 -8.76 -56.29
CA MET A 84 -35.50 -7.87 -55.66
C MET A 84 -35.62 -7.81 -54.14
N ASN A 85 -36.67 -8.35 -53.52
CA ASN A 85 -36.79 -8.45 -52.06
C ASN A 85 -35.87 -9.53 -51.45
N ARG A 86 -35.32 -10.43 -52.28
CA ARG A 86 -34.42 -11.49 -51.82
C ARG A 86 -33.09 -10.90 -51.36
N LYS A 87 -32.62 -11.34 -50.19
CA LYS A 87 -31.39 -10.83 -49.54
C LYS A 87 -30.34 -11.91 -49.36
N GLY A 88 -29.08 -11.49 -49.23
CA GLY A 88 -27.93 -12.38 -49.03
C GLY A 88 -27.78 -13.42 -50.13
N MET A 89 -27.47 -14.67 -49.77
CA MET A 89 -27.26 -15.77 -50.74
C MET A 89 -28.49 -16.05 -51.61
N ASN A 90 -29.70 -15.77 -51.11
CA ASN A 90 -30.93 -15.97 -51.88
C ASN A 90 -31.02 -15.01 -53.10
N ALA A 91 -30.27 -13.91 -53.12
CA ALA A 91 -30.23 -12.98 -54.24
C ALA A 91 -29.59 -13.59 -55.51
N GLN A 92 -28.78 -14.64 -55.38
CA GLN A 92 -28.18 -15.34 -56.53
C GLN A 92 -29.22 -15.99 -57.46
N SER A 93 -30.41 -16.28 -56.92
CA SER A 93 -31.53 -16.85 -57.68
C SER A 93 -32.36 -15.81 -58.45
N ILE A 94 -32.10 -14.51 -58.29
CA ILE A 94 -32.89 -13.44 -58.92
C ILE A 94 -32.76 -13.50 -60.44
N LEU A 95 -31.55 -13.65 -60.98
CA LEU A 95 -31.31 -13.69 -62.43
C LEU A 95 -31.98 -14.88 -63.14
N PRO A 96 -31.81 -16.14 -62.68
CA PRO A 96 -32.50 -17.27 -63.30
C PRO A 96 -34.03 -17.17 -63.20
N ASP A 97 -34.56 -16.70 -62.07
CA ASP A 97 -36.02 -16.56 -61.88
C ASP A 97 -36.59 -15.39 -62.69
N TYR A 98 -35.82 -14.31 -62.86
CA TYR A 98 -36.17 -13.20 -63.74
C TYR A 98 -36.25 -13.69 -65.19
N ASN A 99 -35.27 -14.46 -65.67
CA ASN A 99 -35.31 -15.02 -67.03
C ASN A 99 -36.56 -15.87 -67.27
N ALA A 100 -36.85 -16.80 -66.35
CA ALA A 100 -38.03 -17.65 -66.45
C ALA A 100 -39.34 -16.84 -66.43
N GLY A 101 -39.42 -15.83 -65.56
CA GLY A 101 -40.58 -14.95 -65.43
C GLY A 101 -40.78 -14.06 -66.66
N VAL A 102 -39.73 -13.42 -67.17
CA VAL A 102 -39.81 -12.55 -68.34
C VAL A 102 -40.13 -13.33 -69.62
N ASP A 103 -39.57 -14.52 -69.80
CA ASP A 103 -39.90 -15.38 -70.95
C ASP A 103 -41.35 -15.86 -70.91
N LYS A 104 -41.95 -15.98 -69.72
CA LYS A 104 -43.37 -16.24 -69.56
C LYS A 104 -44.20 -15.00 -69.93
N ILE A 105 -43.87 -13.83 -69.38
CA ILE A 105 -44.54 -12.54 -69.67
C ILE A 105 -44.51 -12.25 -71.18
N GLN A 106 -43.35 -12.40 -71.82
CA GLN A 106 -43.18 -12.17 -73.26
C GLN A 106 -44.11 -13.07 -74.09
N ARG A 107 -44.17 -14.38 -73.76
CA ARG A 107 -45.05 -15.33 -74.46
C ARG A 107 -46.54 -15.01 -74.26
N GLU A 108 -46.94 -14.63 -73.05
CA GLU A 108 -48.33 -14.26 -72.74
C GLU A 108 -48.76 -13.01 -73.53
N ILE A 109 -47.90 -11.99 -73.60
CA ILE A 109 -48.17 -10.75 -74.35
C ILE A 109 -48.22 -11.02 -75.85
N MET A 110 -47.27 -11.80 -76.41
CA MET A 110 -47.31 -12.19 -77.83
C MET A 110 -48.59 -12.97 -78.18
N GLY A 111 -49.05 -13.85 -77.29
CA GLY A 111 -50.30 -14.61 -77.46
C GLY A 111 -51.56 -13.76 -77.35
N LYS A 112 -51.54 -12.69 -76.54
CA LYS A 112 -52.66 -11.75 -76.33
C LYS A 112 -52.83 -10.78 -77.49
N TYR A 113 -51.74 -10.12 -77.92
CA TYR A 113 -51.79 -9.06 -78.93
C TYR A 113 -51.78 -9.59 -80.38
N LYS A 114 -51.26 -10.79 -80.62
CA LYS A 114 -51.30 -11.49 -81.93
C LYS A 114 -50.93 -10.58 -83.12
N PHE A 115 -49.76 -9.96 -83.04
CA PHE A 115 -49.24 -9.04 -84.06
C PHE A 115 -49.37 -9.63 -85.48
N ARG A 116 -49.85 -8.82 -86.42
CA ARG A 116 -50.16 -9.27 -87.79
C ARG A 116 -48.97 -9.12 -88.74
N THR A 117 -47.99 -8.29 -88.40
CA THR A 117 -46.83 -7.96 -89.22
C THR A 117 -45.51 -8.38 -88.56
N ASN A 118 -44.54 -8.79 -89.37
CA ASN A 118 -43.18 -9.12 -88.89
C ASN A 118 -42.48 -7.92 -88.27
N ASP A 119 -42.75 -6.70 -88.76
CA ASP A 119 -42.14 -5.48 -88.22
C ASP A 119 -42.64 -5.16 -86.81
N ALA A 120 -43.92 -5.42 -86.52
CA ALA A 120 -44.48 -5.29 -85.17
C ALA A 120 -43.85 -6.31 -84.19
N ILE A 121 -43.67 -7.57 -84.63
CA ILE A 121 -42.99 -8.61 -83.85
C ILE A 121 -41.53 -8.20 -83.58
N ASN A 122 -40.82 -7.70 -84.59
CA ASN A 122 -39.43 -7.27 -84.47
C ASN A 122 -39.29 -6.05 -83.53
N ALA A 123 -40.20 -5.07 -83.63
CA ALA A 123 -40.21 -3.90 -82.77
C ALA A 123 -40.46 -4.26 -81.30
N PHE A 124 -41.46 -5.10 -81.02
CA PHE A 124 -41.72 -5.61 -79.67
C PHE A 124 -40.54 -6.41 -79.13
N THR A 125 -39.99 -7.33 -79.92
CA THR A 125 -38.83 -8.14 -79.52
C THR A 125 -37.62 -7.28 -79.20
N LYS A 126 -37.31 -6.26 -80.01
CA LYS A 126 -36.20 -5.32 -79.77
C LYS A 126 -36.41 -4.50 -78.49
N ALA A 127 -37.64 -4.11 -78.18
CA ALA A 127 -37.98 -3.43 -76.93
C ALA A 127 -37.80 -4.34 -75.71
N VAL A 128 -38.22 -5.60 -75.81
CA VAL A 128 -38.01 -6.63 -74.76
C VAL A 128 -36.52 -6.83 -74.49
N GLU A 129 -35.70 -7.02 -75.53
CA GLU A 129 -34.24 -7.20 -75.39
C GLU A 129 -33.55 -5.98 -74.74
N THR A 130 -34.03 -4.77 -75.06
CA THR A 130 -33.54 -3.54 -74.45
C THR A 130 -33.89 -3.48 -72.96
N SER A 131 -35.12 -3.87 -72.58
CA SER A 131 -35.52 -3.94 -71.16
C SER A 131 -34.73 -5.00 -70.40
N LYS A 132 -34.59 -6.21 -70.95
CA LYS A 132 -33.79 -7.31 -70.38
C LYS A 132 -32.36 -6.86 -70.08
N THR A 133 -31.74 -6.14 -71.02
CA THR A 133 -30.37 -5.63 -70.84
C THR A 133 -30.25 -4.67 -69.65
N THR A 134 -31.20 -3.76 -69.48
CA THR A 134 -31.21 -2.81 -68.35
C THR A 134 -31.42 -3.53 -67.02
N ASP A 135 -32.38 -4.46 -66.98
CA ASP A 135 -32.71 -5.21 -65.77
C ASP A 135 -31.57 -6.16 -65.38
N TYR A 136 -30.89 -6.81 -66.33
CA TYR A 136 -29.69 -7.62 -66.06
C TYR A 136 -28.60 -6.83 -65.36
N ASN A 137 -28.35 -5.60 -65.79
CA ASN A 137 -27.36 -4.74 -65.14
C ASN A 137 -27.77 -4.41 -63.69
N ASN A 138 -29.05 -4.14 -63.44
CA ASN A 138 -29.55 -3.80 -62.11
C ASN A 138 -29.58 -5.02 -61.17
N ILE A 139 -30.08 -6.17 -61.65
CA ILE A 139 -30.11 -7.44 -60.94
C ILE A 139 -28.69 -7.90 -60.60
N SER A 140 -27.76 -7.83 -61.56
CA SER A 140 -26.37 -8.27 -61.33
C SER A 140 -25.69 -7.39 -60.29
N LYS A 141 -25.87 -6.07 -60.34
CA LYS A 141 -25.36 -5.13 -59.33
C LYS A 141 -25.95 -5.43 -57.95
N TYR A 142 -27.26 -5.60 -57.86
CA TYR A 142 -27.95 -5.88 -56.59
C TYR A 142 -27.55 -7.24 -56.00
N SER A 143 -27.62 -8.31 -56.81
CA SER A 143 -27.24 -9.66 -56.38
C SER A 143 -25.78 -9.73 -55.94
N ARG A 144 -24.89 -9.03 -56.64
CA ARG A 144 -23.48 -8.91 -56.23
C ARG A 144 -23.36 -8.19 -54.90
N GLY A 145 -23.99 -7.03 -54.71
CA GLY A 145 -23.96 -6.30 -53.44
C GLY A 145 -24.53 -7.11 -52.26
N GLN A 146 -25.57 -7.91 -52.48
CA GLN A 146 -26.13 -8.82 -51.47
C GLN A 146 -25.18 -9.96 -51.11
N TYR A 147 -24.53 -10.56 -52.11
CA TYR A 147 -23.50 -11.59 -51.90
C TYR A 147 -22.31 -11.03 -51.11
N GLU A 148 -21.78 -9.87 -51.53
CA GLU A 148 -20.66 -9.19 -50.87
C GLU A 148 -20.98 -8.88 -49.39
N THR A 149 -22.19 -8.40 -49.11
CA THR A 149 -22.66 -8.13 -47.75
C THR A 149 -22.73 -9.41 -46.92
N ALA A 150 -23.38 -10.48 -47.43
CA ALA A 150 -23.55 -11.72 -46.69
C ALA A 150 -22.20 -12.40 -46.38
N LEU A 151 -21.30 -12.44 -47.35
CA LEU A 151 -19.97 -13.01 -47.19
C LEU A 151 -19.13 -12.21 -46.18
N SER A 152 -19.20 -10.87 -46.24
CA SER A 152 -18.54 -9.98 -45.27
C SER A 152 -19.08 -10.19 -43.85
N THR A 153 -20.40 -10.28 -43.66
CA THR A 153 -21.01 -10.54 -42.35
C THR A 153 -20.62 -11.92 -41.80
N ALA A 154 -20.66 -12.97 -42.62
CA ALA A 154 -20.28 -14.31 -42.19
C ALA A 154 -18.80 -14.37 -41.76
N THR A 155 -17.93 -13.73 -42.55
CA THR A 155 -16.50 -13.59 -42.24
C THR A 155 -16.30 -12.87 -40.91
N GLN A 156 -16.96 -11.72 -40.70
CA GLN A 156 -16.82 -10.96 -39.47
C GLN A 156 -17.27 -11.75 -38.24
N ASN A 157 -18.36 -12.52 -38.33
CA ASN A 157 -18.81 -13.39 -37.25
C ASN A 157 -17.79 -14.49 -36.92
N GLN A 158 -17.16 -15.09 -37.94
CA GLN A 158 -16.09 -16.07 -37.73
C GLN A 158 -14.85 -15.43 -37.08
N ILE A 159 -14.44 -14.24 -37.53
CA ILE A 159 -13.33 -13.49 -36.94
C ILE A 159 -13.60 -13.19 -35.46
N THR A 160 -14.81 -12.72 -35.12
CA THR A 160 -15.18 -12.46 -33.73
C THR A 160 -15.08 -13.73 -32.88
N ASN A 161 -15.59 -14.86 -33.35
CA ASN A 161 -15.50 -16.14 -32.62
C ASN A 161 -14.05 -16.63 -32.43
N LEU A 162 -13.20 -16.45 -33.45
CA LEU A 162 -11.78 -16.77 -33.37
C LEU A 162 -11.07 -15.86 -32.36
N ARG A 163 -11.34 -14.56 -32.41
CA ARG A 163 -10.80 -13.58 -31.46
C ARG A 163 -11.17 -13.94 -30.03
N ASP A 164 -12.44 -14.23 -29.75
CA ASP A 164 -12.91 -14.66 -28.43
C ASP A 164 -12.25 -15.97 -27.95
N SER A 165 -11.86 -16.83 -28.90
CA SER A 165 -11.12 -18.07 -28.59
C SER A 165 -9.65 -17.79 -28.28
N ALA A 166 -9.00 -16.89 -29.02
CA ALA A 166 -7.65 -16.42 -28.72
C ALA A 166 -7.59 -15.75 -27.34
N ILE A 167 -8.57 -14.89 -27.04
CA ILE A 167 -8.69 -14.18 -25.77
C ILE A 167 -8.83 -15.15 -24.58
N ARG A 168 -9.58 -16.24 -24.75
CA ARG A 168 -9.80 -17.26 -23.69
C ARG A 168 -8.63 -18.22 -23.53
N SER A 169 -7.80 -18.39 -24.55
CA SER A 169 -6.63 -19.26 -24.46
C SER A 169 -5.58 -18.67 -23.52
N ASP A 170 -5.00 -19.51 -22.66
CA ASP A 170 -3.80 -19.17 -21.88
C ASP A 170 -2.50 -19.67 -22.56
N ASN A 171 -2.63 -20.37 -23.70
CA ASN A 171 -1.49 -20.83 -24.49
C ASN A 171 -1.15 -19.83 -25.60
N MET A 172 0.03 -19.22 -25.50
CA MET A 172 0.51 -18.20 -26.44
C MET A 172 0.69 -18.73 -27.87
N THR A 173 1.07 -20.00 -28.05
CA THR A 173 1.14 -20.62 -29.38
C THR A 173 -0.23 -20.69 -30.04
N ASP A 174 -1.27 -21.02 -29.27
CA ASP A 174 -2.64 -21.10 -29.81
C ASP A 174 -3.22 -19.71 -30.07
N GLN A 175 -2.87 -18.72 -29.24
CA GLN A 175 -3.19 -17.31 -29.49
C GLN A 175 -2.61 -16.85 -30.83
N MET A 176 -1.32 -17.08 -31.08
CA MET A 176 -0.65 -16.67 -32.32
C MET A 176 -1.21 -17.40 -33.54
N LYS A 177 -1.46 -18.72 -33.45
CA LYS A 177 -2.13 -19.48 -34.52
C LYS A 177 -3.50 -18.89 -34.88
N THR A 178 -4.26 -18.48 -33.87
CA THR A 178 -5.59 -17.89 -34.08
C THR A 178 -5.49 -16.53 -34.76
N ILE A 179 -4.50 -15.71 -34.41
CA ILE A 179 -4.21 -14.44 -35.10
C ILE A 179 -3.87 -14.68 -36.58
N THR A 180 -3.02 -15.66 -36.89
CA THR A 180 -2.71 -16.04 -38.28
C THR A 180 -3.95 -16.50 -39.03
N LEU A 181 -4.77 -17.37 -38.44
CA LEU A 181 -5.99 -17.89 -39.06
C LEU A 181 -6.99 -16.77 -39.40
N MET A 182 -7.12 -15.77 -38.53
CA MET A 182 -7.94 -14.59 -38.80
C MET A 182 -7.41 -13.81 -40.02
N GLY A 183 -6.09 -13.65 -40.13
CA GLY A 183 -5.45 -13.03 -41.29
C GLY A 183 -5.71 -13.78 -42.60
N ASP A 184 -5.58 -15.12 -42.57
CA ASP A 184 -5.86 -15.99 -43.71
C ASP A 184 -7.32 -15.91 -44.15
N LEU A 185 -8.25 -15.81 -43.20
CA LEU A 185 -9.68 -15.66 -43.50
C LEU A 185 -9.98 -14.32 -44.18
N TYR A 186 -9.43 -13.20 -43.69
CA TYR A 186 -9.57 -11.90 -44.37
C TYR A 186 -8.96 -11.93 -45.78
N ARG A 187 -7.83 -12.62 -45.96
CA ARG A 187 -7.18 -12.77 -47.27
C ARG A 187 -8.02 -13.59 -48.24
N SER A 188 -8.57 -14.72 -47.79
CA SER A 188 -9.44 -15.58 -48.59
C SER A 188 -10.71 -14.83 -49.01
N THR A 189 -11.40 -14.22 -48.05
CA THR A 189 -12.64 -13.48 -48.31
C THR A 189 -12.39 -12.25 -49.18
N GLY A 190 -11.31 -11.50 -48.92
CA GLY A 190 -11.02 -10.30 -49.69
C GLY A 190 -10.74 -10.58 -51.17
N LYS A 191 -10.03 -11.67 -51.48
CA LYS A 191 -9.82 -12.12 -52.86
C LYS A 191 -11.14 -12.51 -53.54
N GLU A 192 -12.03 -13.18 -52.82
CA GLU A 192 -13.37 -13.54 -53.32
C GLU A 192 -14.23 -12.31 -53.60
N LEU A 193 -14.06 -11.24 -52.82
CA LEU A 193 -14.73 -9.95 -53.00
C LEU A 193 -14.07 -9.06 -54.08
N GLY A 194 -12.93 -9.48 -54.64
CA GLY A 194 -12.17 -8.71 -55.62
C GLY A 194 -11.49 -7.46 -55.05
N LEU A 195 -11.20 -7.46 -53.74
CA LEU A 195 -10.38 -6.42 -53.10
C LEU A 195 -8.92 -6.56 -53.57
N ASP A 196 -8.22 -5.43 -53.64
CA ASP A 196 -6.78 -5.45 -53.88
C ASP A 196 -5.99 -5.87 -52.61
N ASP A 197 -4.71 -6.19 -52.79
CA ASP A 197 -3.86 -6.65 -51.69
C ASP A 197 -3.68 -5.58 -50.59
N GLU A 198 -3.76 -4.29 -50.93
CA GLU A 198 -3.61 -3.19 -49.97
C GLU A 198 -4.82 -3.13 -49.03
N GLN A 199 -6.04 -3.15 -49.57
CA GLN A 199 -7.30 -3.21 -48.82
C GLN A 199 -7.39 -4.46 -47.94
N ILE A 200 -6.92 -5.60 -48.44
CA ILE A 200 -6.86 -6.85 -47.67
C ILE A 200 -5.88 -6.70 -46.49
N ASN A 201 -4.69 -6.18 -46.74
CA ASN A 201 -3.66 -6.01 -45.72
C ASN A 201 -4.08 -4.98 -44.66
N GLU A 202 -4.83 -3.93 -45.01
CA GLU A 202 -5.41 -2.99 -44.05
C GLU A 202 -6.38 -3.68 -43.08
N LYS A 203 -7.29 -4.52 -43.59
CA LYS A 203 -8.23 -5.29 -42.75
C LYS A 203 -7.52 -6.28 -41.84
N ILE A 204 -6.50 -6.97 -42.35
CA ILE A 204 -5.66 -7.87 -41.56
C ILE A 204 -4.97 -7.08 -40.45
N ARG A 205 -4.31 -5.96 -40.77
CA ARG A 205 -3.59 -5.12 -39.82
C ARG A 205 -4.51 -4.57 -38.72
N ALA A 206 -5.67 -4.06 -39.08
CA ALA A 206 -6.65 -3.56 -38.11
C ALA A 206 -7.07 -4.65 -37.12
N ASN A 207 -7.30 -5.88 -37.60
CA ASN A 207 -7.69 -7.00 -36.74
C ASN A 207 -6.53 -7.53 -35.87
N THR A 208 -5.32 -7.63 -36.41
CA THR A 208 -4.14 -8.04 -35.64
C THR A 208 -3.82 -7.02 -34.55
N ASP A 209 -3.90 -5.73 -34.87
CA ASP A 209 -3.70 -4.63 -33.92
C ASP A 209 -4.71 -4.66 -32.78
N GLU A 210 -6.00 -4.82 -33.10
CA GLU A 210 -7.07 -4.91 -32.11
C GLU A 210 -6.90 -6.13 -31.19
N THR A 211 -6.61 -7.30 -31.76
CA THR A 211 -6.44 -8.53 -30.99
C THR A 211 -5.17 -8.47 -30.12
N GLY A 212 -4.05 -8.02 -30.69
CA GLY A 212 -2.79 -7.86 -29.97
C GLY A 212 -2.91 -6.89 -28.82
N LYS A 213 -3.57 -5.74 -29.04
CA LYS A 213 -3.88 -4.77 -28.00
C LYS A 213 -4.66 -5.40 -26.84
N TYR A 214 -5.70 -6.18 -27.13
CA TYR A 214 -6.50 -6.83 -26.10
C TYR A 214 -5.67 -7.83 -25.26
N LEU A 215 -4.85 -8.66 -25.91
CA LEU A 215 -4.00 -9.63 -25.20
C LEU A 215 -2.99 -8.91 -24.28
N LEU A 216 -2.42 -7.81 -24.74
CA LEU A 216 -1.49 -6.98 -23.97
C LEU A 216 -2.20 -6.24 -22.82
N ASP A 217 -3.39 -5.67 -23.05
CA ASP A 217 -4.20 -5.05 -21.99
C ASP A 217 -4.49 -6.03 -20.85
N ARG A 218 -4.85 -7.28 -21.19
CA ARG A 218 -5.08 -8.33 -20.21
C ARG A 218 -3.81 -8.66 -19.42
N ALA A 219 -2.67 -8.86 -20.09
CA ALA A 219 -1.41 -9.19 -19.42
C ALA A 219 -0.92 -8.07 -18.50
N VAL A 220 -1.08 -6.80 -18.90
CA VAL A 220 -0.78 -5.64 -18.06
C VAL A 220 -1.72 -5.56 -16.86
N ALA A 221 -3.02 -5.79 -17.06
CA ALA A 221 -4.00 -5.80 -15.97
C ALA A 221 -3.74 -6.91 -14.94
N GLU A 222 -3.23 -8.06 -15.38
CA GLU A 222 -2.79 -9.17 -14.53
C GLU A 222 -1.46 -8.88 -13.80
N ASN A 223 -0.81 -7.74 -14.09
CA ASN A 223 0.51 -7.35 -13.57
C ASN A 223 1.61 -8.39 -13.83
N ASP A 224 1.50 -9.15 -14.94
CA ASP A 224 2.47 -10.17 -15.34
C ASP A 224 3.47 -9.60 -16.36
N SER A 225 4.61 -9.12 -15.88
CA SER A 225 5.63 -8.51 -16.74
C SER A 225 6.26 -9.52 -17.70
N THR A 226 6.40 -10.79 -17.30
CA THR A 226 6.98 -11.84 -18.15
C THR A 226 6.03 -12.21 -19.27
N ARG A 227 4.73 -12.37 -18.99
CA ARG A 227 3.71 -12.59 -20.03
C ARG A 227 3.65 -11.40 -20.98
N THR A 228 3.72 -10.17 -20.46
CA THR A 228 3.70 -8.95 -21.27
C THR A 228 4.91 -8.88 -22.20
N GLU A 229 6.14 -9.14 -21.72
CA GLU A 229 7.34 -9.19 -22.57
C GLU A 229 7.25 -10.27 -23.67
N ASN A 230 6.79 -11.47 -23.29
CA ASN A 230 6.64 -12.59 -24.22
C ASN A 230 5.61 -12.27 -25.32
N LEU A 231 4.50 -11.63 -24.97
CA LEU A 231 3.49 -11.17 -25.94
C LEU A 231 4.04 -10.07 -26.84
N ILE A 232 4.73 -9.06 -26.30
CA ILE A 232 5.37 -8.01 -27.10
C ILE A 232 6.34 -8.62 -28.12
N SER A 233 7.16 -9.57 -27.69
CA SER A 233 8.11 -10.27 -28.57
C SER A 233 7.39 -11.08 -29.65
N SER A 234 6.35 -11.85 -29.28
CA SER A 234 5.62 -12.71 -30.21
C SER A 234 4.76 -11.92 -31.21
N LEU A 235 4.25 -10.76 -30.81
CA LEU A 235 3.45 -9.88 -31.65
C LEU A 235 4.30 -8.95 -32.52
N SER A 236 5.61 -8.89 -32.28
CA SER A 236 6.53 -8.09 -33.10
C SER A 236 6.54 -8.59 -34.55
N GLY A 237 6.40 -7.67 -35.50
CA GLY A 237 6.28 -7.99 -36.94
C GLY A 237 4.88 -8.45 -37.38
N VAL A 238 3.95 -8.67 -36.45
CA VAL A 238 2.54 -9.00 -36.74
C VAL A 238 1.61 -7.84 -36.39
N VAL A 239 1.86 -7.18 -35.26
CA VAL A 239 1.13 -6.01 -34.77
C VAL A 239 1.93 -4.74 -35.07
N SER A 240 1.23 -3.66 -35.38
CA SER A 240 1.82 -2.35 -35.62
C SER A 240 2.64 -1.86 -34.44
N GLU A 241 3.83 -1.33 -34.72
CA GLU A 241 4.76 -0.85 -33.70
C GLU A 241 4.17 0.31 -32.85
N SER A 242 3.27 1.11 -33.45
CA SER A 242 2.52 2.16 -32.74
C SER A 242 1.62 1.61 -31.64
N VAL A 243 1.10 0.38 -31.79
CA VAL A 243 0.31 -0.32 -30.77
C VAL A 243 1.22 -0.94 -29.72
N LEU A 244 2.37 -1.49 -30.10
CA LEU A 244 3.30 -2.15 -29.18
C LEU A 244 4.07 -1.16 -28.28
N THR A 245 4.39 0.03 -28.79
CA THR A 245 5.23 1.03 -28.10
C THR A 245 4.74 1.39 -26.69
N PRO A 246 3.45 1.69 -26.44
CA PRO A 246 2.94 1.91 -25.09
C PRO A 246 3.17 0.73 -24.15
N TYR A 247 2.95 -0.50 -24.62
CA TYR A 247 3.13 -1.71 -23.80
C TYR A 247 4.60 -2.02 -23.53
N LYS A 248 5.51 -1.71 -24.46
CA LYS A 248 6.97 -1.76 -24.20
C LYS A 248 7.34 -0.86 -23.02
N LYS A 249 6.81 0.37 -22.99
CA LYS A 249 7.02 1.32 -21.87
C LYS A 249 6.41 0.78 -20.56
N MET A 250 5.18 0.26 -20.60
CA MET A 250 4.52 -0.33 -19.43
C MET A 250 5.28 -1.55 -18.89
N SER A 251 5.67 -2.48 -19.75
CA SER A 251 6.46 -3.66 -19.41
C SER A 251 7.78 -3.28 -18.73
N ASN A 252 8.51 -2.31 -19.30
CA ASN A 252 9.73 -1.78 -18.70
C ASN A 252 9.47 -1.22 -17.29
N GLN A 253 8.40 -0.44 -17.10
CA GLN A 253 8.04 0.09 -15.80
C GLN A 253 7.64 -1.01 -14.80
N MET A 254 6.91 -2.04 -15.24
CA MET A 254 6.54 -3.18 -14.40
C MET A 254 7.78 -3.95 -13.92
N ASN A 255 8.76 -4.17 -14.79
CA ASN A 255 10.03 -4.80 -14.43
C ASN A 255 10.83 -3.96 -13.43
N ILE A 256 10.92 -2.63 -13.65
CA ILE A 256 11.55 -1.71 -12.70
C ILE A 256 10.83 -1.80 -11.35
N ASN A 257 9.50 -1.74 -11.32
CA ASN A 257 8.72 -1.82 -10.09
C ASN A 257 8.94 -3.13 -9.34
N LYS A 258 9.10 -4.26 -10.04
CA LYS A 258 9.38 -5.57 -9.44
C LYS A 258 10.78 -5.63 -8.82
N LEU A 259 11.77 -4.99 -9.44
CA LEU A 259 13.13 -4.88 -8.90
C LEU A 259 13.18 -3.93 -7.69
N VAL A 260 12.48 -2.81 -7.79
CA VAL A 260 12.39 -1.80 -6.73
C VAL A 260 11.69 -2.38 -5.52
N ASN A 261 10.54 -3.03 -5.67
CA ASN A 261 9.70 -3.49 -4.54
C ASN A 261 9.98 -4.96 -4.17
N ASP A 262 11.24 -5.29 -3.86
CA ASP A 262 11.63 -6.63 -3.41
C ASP A 262 11.72 -6.71 -1.87
N ASP A 263 10.60 -7.03 -1.24
CA ASP A 263 10.49 -7.16 0.22
C ASP A 263 11.48 -8.17 0.82
N ASN A 264 11.81 -9.24 0.08
CA ASN A 264 12.77 -10.24 0.56
C ASN A 264 14.18 -9.65 0.64
N THR A 265 14.54 -8.83 -0.33
CA THR A 265 15.81 -8.09 -0.30
C THR A 265 15.80 -7.08 0.83
N TYR A 266 14.71 -6.33 1.01
CA TYR A 266 14.59 -5.34 2.09
C TYR A 266 14.69 -5.96 3.48
N ALA A 267 14.07 -7.13 3.69
CA ALA A 267 14.20 -7.87 4.94
C ALA A 267 15.65 -8.28 5.23
N LYS A 268 16.43 -8.66 4.21
CA LYS A 268 17.86 -8.96 4.36
C LYS A 268 18.69 -7.72 4.67
N LEU A 269 18.41 -6.62 3.97
CA LEU A 269 19.10 -5.33 4.20
C LEU A 269 18.82 -4.81 5.62
N TYR A 270 17.57 -4.86 6.07
CA TYR A 270 17.20 -4.48 7.45
C TYR A 270 17.92 -5.33 8.49
N LYS A 271 18.05 -6.64 8.26
CA LYS A 271 18.84 -7.53 9.15
C LYS A 271 20.33 -7.21 9.16
N MET A 272 20.88 -6.75 8.04
CA MET A 272 22.31 -6.46 7.88
C MET A 272 22.70 -5.11 8.49
N TYR A 273 21.91 -4.07 8.21
CA TYR A 273 22.20 -2.69 8.62
C TYR A 273 21.46 -2.26 9.89
N GLY A 274 20.52 -3.06 10.38
CA GLY A 274 19.76 -2.79 11.60
C GLY A 274 19.01 -1.46 11.51
N HIS A 275 19.33 -0.55 12.42
CA HIS A 275 18.69 0.77 12.54
C HIS A 275 19.36 1.88 11.70
N ASP A 276 20.37 1.55 10.89
CA ASP A 276 20.97 2.52 9.97
C ASP A 276 20.14 2.63 8.67
N LEU A 277 19.18 3.55 8.69
CA LEU A 277 18.32 3.84 7.54
C LEU A 277 19.14 4.23 6.30
N ASN A 278 20.18 5.04 6.44
CA ASN A 278 20.93 5.57 5.30
C ASN A 278 21.75 4.47 4.63
N ALA A 279 22.42 3.61 5.41
CA ALA A 279 23.17 2.48 4.88
C ALA A 279 22.24 1.49 4.15
N GLY A 280 21.06 1.22 4.72
CA GLY A 280 20.06 0.36 4.08
C GLY A 280 19.49 0.95 2.77
N MET A 281 19.18 2.25 2.76
CA MET A 281 18.70 2.96 1.55
C MET A 281 19.75 2.93 0.43
N ASN A 282 21.01 3.22 0.74
CA ASN A 282 22.09 3.19 -0.24
C ASN A 282 22.30 1.78 -0.80
N SER A 283 22.21 0.76 0.05
CA SER A 283 22.37 -0.63 -0.35
C SER A 283 21.21 -1.14 -1.21
N ALA A 284 19.98 -0.67 -0.93
CA ALA A 284 18.82 -0.95 -1.78
C ALA A 284 18.98 -0.35 -3.19
N ALA A 285 19.45 0.90 -3.29
CA ALA A 285 19.78 1.52 -4.57
C ALA A 285 20.86 0.75 -5.33
N MET A 286 21.97 0.42 -4.66
CA MET A 286 23.07 -0.34 -5.26
C MET A 286 22.61 -1.72 -5.76
N TYR A 287 21.75 -2.41 -5.02
CA TYR A 287 21.20 -3.70 -5.44
C TYR A 287 20.39 -3.56 -6.73
N VAL A 288 19.49 -2.58 -6.80
CA VAL A 288 18.66 -2.33 -8.00
C VAL A 288 19.53 -1.95 -9.19
N ARG A 289 20.49 -1.02 -9.00
CA ARG A 289 21.47 -0.67 -10.04
C ARG A 289 22.21 -1.89 -10.55
N ALA A 290 22.81 -2.69 -9.66
CA ALA A 290 23.57 -3.87 -10.05
C ALA A 290 22.71 -4.88 -10.84
N LYS A 291 21.45 -5.09 -10.45
CA LYS A 291 20.52 -5.95 -11.19
C LYS A 291 20.19 -5.41 -12.57
N MET A 292 19.92 -4.11 -12.69
CA MET A 292 19.62 -3.46 -13.97
C MET A 292 20.85 -3.44 -14.89
N GLU A 293 22.04 -3.16 -14.35
CA GLU A 293 23.31 -3.22 -15.07
C GLU A 293 23.61 -4.64 -15.56
N THR A 294 23.38 -5.67 -14.73
CA THR A 294 23.52 -7.08 -15.16
C THR A 294 22.57 -7.41 -16.33
N GLN A 295 21.31 -6.98 -16.25
CA GLN A 295 20.34 -7.18 -17.34
C GLN A 295 20.70 -6.39 -18.61
N ASN A 296 21.28 -5.20 -18.45
CA ASN A 296 21.83 -4.43 -19.57
C ASN A 296 23.02 -5.15 -20.21
N GLU A 297 23.94 -5.69 -19.42
CA GLU A 297 25.07 -6.47 -19.92
C GLU A 297 24.60 -7.72 -20.69
N GLU A 298 23.58 -8.41 -20.19
CA GLU A 298 22.96 -9.55 -20.87
C GLU A 298 22.29 -9.13 -22.19
N ALA A 299 21.54 -8.03 -22.18
CA ALA A 299 20.90 -7.47 -23.39
C ALA A 299 21.94 -7.06 -24.45
N LEU A 300 23.05 -6.47 -24.03
CA LEU A 300 24.15 -6.08 -24.92
C LEU A 300 24.90 -7.28 -25.49
N LYS A 301 24.99 -8.41 -24.77
CA LYS A 301 25.61 -9.66 -25.26
C LYS A 301 24.76 -10.38 -26.32
N SER A 302 23.47 -10.05 -26.42
CA SER A 302 22.49 -10.85 -27.16
C SER A 302 22.47 -10.68 -28.69
N GLY A 303 23.52 -10.11 -29.31
CA GLY A 303 23.70 -9.85 -30.76
C GLY A 303 23.73 -11.12 -31.64
N ALA A 304 22.72 -11.97 -31.51
CA ALA A 304 22.62 -13.25 -32.15
C ALA A 304 22.52 -13.06 -33.67
N GLY A 305 23.48 -13.62 -34.40
CA GLY A 305 23.59 -13.50 -35.85
C GLY A 305 24.30 -12.24 -36.34
N ALA A 306 24.68 -11.31 -35.46
CA ALA A 306 25.43 -10.11 -35.81
C ALA A 306 26.85 -10.44 -36.29
N ASP A 307 27.34 -9.64 -37.23
CA ASP A 307 28.73 -9.64 -37.66
C ASP A 307 29.62 -9.26 -36.47
N THR A 308 30.43 -10.22 -36.00
CA THR A 308 31.16 -10.12 -34.74
C THR A 308 32.15 -8.94 -34.69
N HIS A 309 32.72 -8.55 -35.83
CA HIS A 309 33.70 -7.46 -35.87
C HIS A 309 33.00 -6.11 -35.69
N LEU A 310 32.02 -5.83 -36.55
CA LEU A 310 31.27 -4.58 -36.50
C LEU A 310 30.44 -4.46 -35.21
N TRP A 311 29.96 -5.58 -34.70
CA TRP A 311 29.27 -5.64 -33.42
C TRP A 311 30.16 -5.22 -32.25
N GLY A 312 31.41 -5.67 -32.21
CA GLY A 312 32.36 -5.27 -31.16
C GLY A 312 32.59 -3.76 -31.13
N ILE A 313 32.71 -3.14 -32.31
CA ILE A 313 32.83 -1.67 -32.45
C ILE A 313 31.58 -0.96 -31.93
N ALA A 314 30.40 -1.42 -32.34
CA ALA A 314 29.14 -0.85 -31.90
C ALA A 314 28.92 -0.98 -30.38
N GLN A 315 29.29 -2.11 -29.79
CA GLN A 315 29.25 -2.34 -28.34
C GLN A 315 30.19 -1.39 -27.59
N TYR A 316 31.40 -1.16 -28.11
CA TYR A 316 32.35 -0.21 -27.55
C TYR A 316 31.76 1.22 -27.53
N ILE A 317 31.18 1.66 -28.65
CA ILE A 317 30.52 2.96 -28.77
C ILE A 317 29.34 3.06 -27.79
N SER A 318 28.51 2.02 -27.72
CA SER A 318 27.37 1.99 -26.81
C SER A 318 27.79 2.10 -25.35
N LYS A 319 28.79 1.31 -24.93
CA LYS A 319 29.30 1.32 -23.55
C LYS A 319 29.93 2.65 -23.17
N LYS A 320 30.68 3.28 -24.08
CA LYS A 320 31.45 4.49 -23.77
C LYS A 320 30.63 5.77 -23.92
N TYR A 321 29.75 5.82 -24.91
CA TYR A 321 29.05 7.05 -25.31
C TYR A 321 27.52 6.96 -25.18
N GLY A 322 26.96 5.78 -24.92
CA GLY A 322 25.54 5.56 -24.67
C GLY A 322 24.65 5.56 -25.92
N TYR A 323 25.21 5.32 -27.11
CA TYR A 323 24.40 5.12 -28.32
C TYR A 323 23.82 3.71 -28.37
N ASN A 324 22.75 3.55 -29.14
CA ASN A 324 22.19 2.25 -29.45
C ASN A 324 23.17 1.41 -30.30
N ALA A 325 23.70 0.30 -29.75
CA ALA A 325 24.67 -0.54 -30.45
C ALA A 325 24.04 -1.21 -31.67
N GLU A 326 22.74 -1.54 -31.64
CA GLU A 326 22.05 -2.09 -32.81
C GLU A 326 22.02 -1.08 -33.95
N MET A 327 21.66 0.18 -33.68
CA MET A 327 21.60 1.19 -34.75
C MET A 327 22.99 1.48 -35.33
N VAL A 328 24.00 1.62 -34.47
CA VAL A 328 25.39 1.79 -34.89
C VAL A 328 25.85 0.59 -35.70
N TYR A 329 25.56 -0.63 -35.24
CA TYR A 329 25.89 -1.86 -35.95
C TYR A 329 25.22 -1.92 -37.33
N ARG A 330 23.91 -1.67 -37.41
CA ARG A 330 23.14 -1.71 -38.65
C ARG A 330 23.63 -0.68 -39.66
N GLN A 331 24.01 0.51 -39.19
CA GLN A 331 24.62 1.52 -40.03
C GLN A 331 25.98 1.06 -40.54
N LEU A 332 26.91 0.67 -39.65
CA LEU A 332 28.24 0.21 -40.07
C LEU A 332 28.16 -1.02 -41.00
N PHE A 333 27.21 -1.91 -40.78
CA PHE A 333 26.97 -3.05 -41.67
C PHE A 333 26.46 -2.59 -43.04
N HIS A 334 25.53 -1.64 -43.09
CA HIS A 334 25.05 -1.08 -44.35
C HIS A 334 26.17 -0.39 -45.14
N GLU A 335 27.02 0.39 -44.46
CA GLU A 335 28.14 1.12 -45.07
C GLU A 335 29.24 0.21 -45.62
N THR A 336 29.43 -0.96 -45.00
CA THR A 336 30.55 -1.87 -45.34
C THR A 336 30.12 -3.12 -46.11
N GLY A 337 28.83 -3.45 -46.10
CA GLY A 337 28.34 -4.76 -46.52
C GLY A 337 28.70 -5.90 -45.56
N GLY A 338 29.21 -5.61 -44.36
CA GLY A 338 29.67 -6.60 -43.38
C GLY A 338 31.15 -6.97 -43.51
N SER A 339 31.72 -7.62 -42.48
CA SER A 339 33.14 -7.96 -42.43
C SER A 339 33.60 -8.91 -43.52
N ALA A 340 32.69 -9.73 -44.06
CA ALA A 340 32.94 -10.59 -45.20
C ALA A 340 33.26 -9.81 -46.50
N ASN A 341 32.86 -8.54 -46.59
CA ASN A 341 33.01 -7.70 -47.77
C ASN A 341 34.03 -6.57 -47.57
N PHE A 342 34.80 -6.60 -46.48
CA PHE A 342 35.80 -5.57 -46.21
C PHE A 342 36.81 -5.44 -47.34
N GLY A 343 36.88 -4.23 -47.89
CA GLY A 343 37.91 -3.83 -48.84
C GLY A 343 39.10 -3.20 -48.13
N LYS A 344 39.98 -2.57 -48.91
CA LYS A 344 41.15 -1.84 -48.41
C LYS A 344 40.79 -0.80 -47.33
N LEU A 345 39.67 -0.10 -47.51
CA LEU A 345 39.23 0.96 -46.60
C LEU A 345 38.95 0.44 -45.18
N GLN A 346 38.38 -0.77 -45.06
CA GLN A 346 38.06 -1.37 -43.77
C GLN A 346 39.24 -2.20 -43.22
N THR A 347 39.99 -2.89 -44.08
CA THR A 347 41.09 -3.77 -43.65
C THR A 347 42.39 -3.04 -43.34
N GLU A 348 42.81 -2.09 -44.18
CA GLU A 348 44.07 -1.36 -44.02
C GLU A 348 43.86 -0.03 -43.28
N ASN A 349 42.78 0.69 -43.61
CA ASN A 349 42.53 2.02 -43.04
C ASN A 349 41.67 1.99 -41.76
N ARG A 350 41.07 0.83 -41.42
CA ARG A 350 40.14 0.64 -40.29
C ARG A 350 39.02 1.67 -40.26
N ASN A 351 38.51 2.03 -41.44
CA ASN A 351 37.51 3.08 -41.60
C ASN A 351 36.20 2.46 -42.08
N TYR A 352 35.26 2.28 -41.15
CA TYR A 352 34.03 1.52 -41.39
C TYR A 352 32.82 2.40 -41.77
N ALA A 353 32.98 3.72 -41.74
CA ALA A 353 31.92 4.69 -42.06
C ALA A 353 32.32 5.69 -43.16
N GLY A 354 33.40 5.40 -43.89
CA GLY A 354 33.85 6.24 -45.01
C GLY A 354 34.34 7.64 -44.61
N LEU A 355 34.83 7.81 -43.38
CA LEU A 355 35.22 9.12 -42.84
C LEU A 355 36.38 9.74 -43.64
N THR A 356 36.26 11.01 -43.99
CA THR A 356 37.26 11.71 -44.83
C THR A 356 37.96 12.86 -44.10
N GLN A 357 39.12 13.26 -44.62
CA GLN A 357 39.89 14.43 -44.22
C GLN A 357 40.39 15.19 -45.46
N SER A 358 40.62 16.49 -45.33
CA SER A 358 41.19 17.32 -46.41
C SER A 358 42.72 17.20 -46.51
N GLU A 359 43.39 16.88 -45.39
CA GLU A 359 44.85 16.71 -45.36
C GLU A 359 45.29 15.41 -46.08
N PRO A 360 46.25 15.47 -47.01
CA PRO A 360 46.75 14.28 -47.69
C PRO A 360 47.40 13.27 -46.74
N ASN A 361 47.05 11.99 -46.88
CA ASN A 361 47.60 10.87 -46.10
C ASN A 361 47.96 9.66 -46.98
N GLY A 362 48.34 9.92 -48.23
CA GLY A 362 48.66 8.92 -49.25
C GLY A 362 47.68 8.98 -50.43
N GLU A 363 48.20 9.01 -51.67
CA GLU A 363 47.37 9.10 -52.88
C GLU A 363 46.48 7.86 -53.04
N GLU A 364 46.93 6.73 -52.51
CA GLU A 364 46.20 5.48 -52.45
C GLU A 364 44.96 5.52 -51.54
N ASN A 365 44.78 6.58 -50.75
CA ASN A 365 43.63 6.83 -49.86
C ASN A 365 42.74 7.98 -50.37
N ARG A 366 43.08 8.58 -51.52
CA ARG A 366 42.28 9.65 -52.13
C ARG A 366 40.97 9.09 -52.69
N GLN A 367 39.87 9.81 -52.49
CA GLN A 367 38.59 9.48 -53.11
C GLN A 367 38.68 9.54 -54.64
N ARG A 368 38.16 8.54 -55.33
CA ARG A 368 38.32 8.38 -56.80
C ARG A 368 37.15 8.93 -57.63
N ASP A 369 35.97 9.05 -57.03
CA ASP A 369 34.73 9.48 -57.69
C ASP A 369 34.46 10.97 -57.41
N ASP A 370 35.26 11.85 -58.04
CA ASP A 370 35.14 13.32 -57.97
C ASP A 370 35.39 13.99 -56.59
N GLY A 371 35.78 13.21 -55.58
CA GLY A 371 36.14 13.71 -54.25
C GLY A 371 37.56 14.31 -54.19
N THR A 372 37.70 15.47 -53.55
CA THR A 372 39.02 16.09 -53.27
C THR A 372 39.65 15.64 -51.95
N ASN A 373 38.92 14.86 -51.16
CA ASN A 373 39.33 14.46 -49.81
C ASN A 373 39.99 13.06 -49.80
N TYR A 374 40.63 12.75 -48.68
CA TYR A 374 41.29 11.48 -48.41
C TYR A 374 40.51 10.72 -47.34
N TYR A 375 40.40 9.41 -47.46
CA TYR A 375 39.86 8.59 -46.38
C TYR A 375 40.79 8.60 -45.18
N LYS A 376 40.23 8.80 -43.98
CA LYS A 376 40.97 8.72 -42.72
C LYS A 376 41.49 7.29 -42.49
N VAL A 377 42.65 7.20 -41.83
CA VAL A 377 43.34 5.95 -41.48
C VAL A 377 43.49 5.88 -39.97
N TYR A 378 43.04 4.77 -39.37
CA TYR A 378 43.06 4.55 -37.92
C TYR A 378 43.97 3.38 -37.56
N LYS A 379 44.62 3.43 -36.39
CA LYS A 379 45.50 2.35 -35.93
C LYS A 379 44.72 1.24 -35.24
N THR A 380 43.60 1.58 -34.61
CA THR A 380 42.75 0.65 -33.86
C THR A 380 41.28 0.89 -34.16
N ASP A 381 40.44 -0.11 -33.90
CA ASP A 381 39.00 0.00 -34.13
C ASP A 381 38.36 0.95 -33.10
N GLU A 382 38.93 1.04 -31.91
CA GLU A 382 38.55 2.00 -30.87
C GLU A 382 38.87 3.44 -31.26
N GLU A 383 39.99 3.69 -31.95
CA GLU A 383 40.35 5.03 -32.45
C GLU A 383 39.37 5.49 -33.55
N PHE A 384 39.00 4.58 -34.46
CA PHE A 384 37.91 4.83 -35.41
C PHE A 384 36.60 5.12 -34.67
N ALA A 385 36.23 4.28 -33.69
CA ALA A 385 34.97 4.39 -32.97
C ALA A 385 34.84 5.73 -32.23
N ASP A 386 35.93 6.16 -31.57
CA ASP A 386 36.01 7.42 -30.88
C ASP A 386 35.87 8.60 -31.86
N ASP A 387 36.61 8.60 -32.98
CA ASP A 387 36.52 9.67 -34.00
C ASP A 387 35.15 9.68 -34.70
N TYR A 388 34.57 8.52 -34.98
CA TYR A 388 33.25 8.41 -35.59
C TYR A 388 32.17 9.06 -34.71
N VAL A 389 32.24 8.85 -33.39
CA VAL A 389 31.31 9.51 -32.47
C VAL A 389 31.60 11.01 -32.38
N GLN A 390 32.86 11.41 -32.22
CA GLN A 390 33.21 12.81 -31.97
C GLN A 390 33.05 13.70 -33.21
N SER A 391 33.43 13.20 -34.39
CA SER A 391 33.38 13.94 -35.65
C SER A 391 32.02 13.86 -36.34
N PHE A 392 31.18 12.87 -36.03
CA PHE A 392 29.90 12.67 -36.72
C PHE A 392 28.72 12.51 -35.75
N LEU A 393 28.60 11.37 -35.05
CA LEU A 393 27.35 11.02 -34.37
C LEU A 393 26.91 12.07 -33.33
N ARG A 394 27.86 12.69 -32.62
CA ARG A 394 27.57 13.71 -31.59
C ARG A 394 26.96 14.99 -32.15
N HIS A 395 27.09 15.26 -33.45
CA HIS A 395 26.52 16.45 -34.09
C HIS A 395 25.07 16.27 -34.54
N TYR A 396 24.50 15.07 -34.37
CA TYR A 396 23.13 14.76 -34.76
C TYR A 396 22.21 14.74 -33.53
N ASP A 397 21.54 15.86 -33.30
CA ASP A 397 20.63 16.03 -32.17
C ASP A 397 19.54 14.94 -32.14
N GLY A 398 19.38 14.31 -30.97
CA GLY A 398 18.38 13.26 -30.74
C GLY A 398 18.78 11.86 -31.25
N LEU A 399 19.84 11.70 -32.04
CA LEU A 399 20.23 10.40 -32.62
C LEU A 399 20.55 9.35 -31.55
N LYS A 400 21.14 9.79 -30.43
CA LYS A 400 21.55 8.92 -29.32
C LYS A 400 20.41 8.10 -28.70
N ASP A 401 19.20 8.66 -28.68
CA ASP A 401 18.04 8.06 -28.02
C ASP A 401 17.16 7.21 -28.97
N VAL A 402 17.57 7.11 -30.23
CA VAL A 402 16.81 6.40 -31.25
C VAL A 402 17.00 4.88 -31.13
N SER A 403 15.89 4.15 -31.26
CA SER A 403 15.86 2.69 -31.17
C SER A 403 15.18 1.99 -32.36
N ASP A 404 14.83 2.75 -33.38
CA ASP A 404 14.25 2.24 -34.62
C ASP A 404 15.01 2.76 -35.85
N VAL A 405 15.05 1.94 -36.90
CA VAL A 405 15.84 2.19 -38.10
C VAL A 405 15.34 3.39 -38.90
N ASP A 406 14.02 3.59 -38.97
CA ASP A 406 13.46 4.66 -39.80
C ASP A 406 13.77 6.05 -39.21
N THR A 407 13.61 6.22 -37.90
CA THR A 407 13.96 7.47 -37.22
C THR A 407 15.46 7.73 -37.29
N TRP A 408 16.29 6.69 -37.17
CA TRP A 408 17.74 6.82 -37.26
C TRP A 408 18.15 7.30 -38.66
N ALA A 409 17.63 6.63 -39.70
CA ALA A 409 17.84 7.01 -41.09
C ALA A 409 17.34 8.43 -41.39
N HIS A 410 16.17 8.80 -40.89
CA HIS A 410 15.61 10.14 -41.08
C HIS A 410 16.51 11.25 -40.49
N ILE A 411 17.01 11.07 -39.26
CA ILE A 411 17.93 12.05 -38.63
C ILE A 411 19.23 12.15 -39.42
N LEU A 412 19.79 11.02 -39.89
CA LEU A 412 20.98 11.02 -40.74
C LEU A 412 20.72 11.75 -42.07
N LYS A 413 19.55 11.55 -42.69
CA LYS A 413 19.18 12.23 -43.94
C LYS A 413 19.03 13.73 -43.76
N ALA A 414 18.32 14.15 -42.70
CA ALA A 414 18.11 15.55 -42.37
C ALA A 414 19.43 16.30 -42.18
N ASN A 415 20.46 15.59 -41.71
CA ASN A 415 21.81 16.12 -41.55
C ASN A 415 22.75 15.84 -42.74
N SER A 416 22.19 15.46 -43.90
CA SER A 416 22.92 15.22 -45.15
C SER A 416 24.02 14.15 -45.07
N TYR A 417 23.87 13.16 -44.18
CA TYR A 417 24.83 12.05 -44.06
C TYR A 417 24.87 11.19 -45.33
N TYR A 418 23.72 10.99 -46.00
CA TYR A 418 23.61 10.19 -47.22
C TYR A 418 22.66 10.83 -48.26
N THR A 419 22.85 10.49 -49.53
CA THR A 419 22.12 11.10 -50.66
C THR A 419 20.99 10.23 -51.23
N ASP A 420 21.01 8.92 -51.02
CA ASP A 420 19.95 7.98 -51.44
C ASP A 420 18.59 8.25 -50.74
N SER A 421 17.51 7.65 -51.23
CA SER A 421 16.18 7.76 -50.62
C SER A 421 16.16 7.16 -49.20
N GLU A 422 15.37 7.76 -48.30
CA GLU A 422 15.23 7.26 -46.93
C GLU A 422 14.73 5.82 -46.88
N ALA A 423 13.82 5.45 -47.79
CA ALA A 423 13.29 4.09 -47.90
C ALA A 423 14.40 3.06 -48.24
N ASN A 424 15.27 3.38 -49.21
CA ASN A 424 16.37 2.49 -49.60
C ASN A 424 17.41 2.34 -48.49
N TYR A 425 17.80 3.45 -47.87
CA TYR A 425 18.80 3.44 -46.80
C TYR A 425 18.30 2.68 -45.56
N SER A 426 17.04 2.92 -45.17
CA SER A 426 16.40 2.20 -44.06
C SER A 426 16.24 0.71 -44.37
N ALA A 427 15.96 0.34 -45.63
CA ALA A 427 15.95 -1.06 -46.06
C ALA A 427 17.35 -1.70 -46.00
N GLY A 428 18.40 -0.95 -46.38
CA GLY A 428 19.79 -1.37 -46.28
C GLY A 428 20.22 -1.67 -44.84
N MET A 429 19.88 -0.80 -43.90
CA MET A 429 20.13 -1.00 -42.47
C MET A 429 19.36 -2.21 -41.89
N ARG A 430 18.13 -2.46 -42.36
CA ARG A 430 17.33 -3.64 -41.95
C ARG A 430 17.94 -4.96 -42.42
N ASN A 431 18.65 -4.97 -43.55
CA ASN A 431 19.30 -6.16 -44.10
C ASN A 431 20.52 -6.64 -43.29
N ALA A 432 21.00 -5.85 -42.32
CA ALA A 432 22.06 -6.29 -41.44
C ALA A 432 21.62 -7.54 -40.64
N PRO A 433 22.42 -8.63 -40.68
CA PRO A 433 22.04 -9.90 -40.07
C PRO A 433 22.05 -9.74 -38.56
N MET A 434 20.88 -9.68 -37.94
CA MET A 434 20.75 -9.62 -36.49
C MET A 434 19.35 -10.05 -36.08
N ALA A 435 19.27 -11.10 -35.26
CA ALA A 435 18.00 -11.65 -34.79
C ALA A 435 17.46 -10.91 -33.56
N SER A 436 18.34 -10.36 -32.70
CA SER A 436 18.00 -9.59 -31.49
C SER A 436 19.25 -8.93 -30.89
N GLY A 437 19.09 -7.89 -30.05
CA GLY A 437 20.12 -7.39 -29.12
C GLY A 437 20.54 -5.92 -29.30
N GLY A 438 21.54 -5.45 -28.54
CA GLY A 438 22.30 -4.21 -28.86
C GLY A 438 21.87 -2.91 -28.22
N SER A 439 20.77 -2.92 -27.49
CA SER A 439 20.40 -1.78 -26.65
C SER A 439 20.46 -2.19 -25.19
N PRO A 440 20.94 -1.30 -24.29
CA PRO A 440 20.71 -1.53 -22.88
C PRO A 440 19.20 -1.63 -22.64
N LYS A 441 18.78 -2.59 -21.83
CA LYS A 441 17.37 -2.78 -21.44
C LYS A 441 16.83 -1.53 -20.71
N TYR A 442 17.69 -0.84 -19.96
CA TYR A 442 17.39 0.36 -19.22
C TYR A 442 18.41 1.47 -19.50
N SER A 443 17.95 2.70 -19.70
CA SER A 443 18.80 3.89 -19.79
C SER A 443 19.39 4.27 -18.42
N GLU A 444 20.46 5.07 -18.40
CA GLU A 444 21.04 5.58 -17.15
C GLU A 444 20.04 6.41 -16.32
N ASP A 445 19.16 7.17 -16.99
CA ASP A 445 18.12 7.93 -16.31
C ASP A 445 17.07 7.01 -15.67
N GLN A 446 16.73 5.89 -16.32
CA GLN A 446 15.84 4.88 -15.74
C GLN A 446 16.50 4.18 -14.55
N ILE A 447 17.80 3.88 -14.62
CA ILE A 447 18.56 3.30 -13.50
C ILE A 447 18.57 4.27 -12.32
N LYS A 448 18.92 5.55 -12.52
CA LYS A 448 18.92 6.56 -11.46
C LYS A 448 17.54 6.74 -10.82
N LYS A 449 16.50 6.79 -11.65
CA LYS A 449 15.12 6.86 -11.13
C LYS A 449 14.78 5.62 -10.31
N ALA A 450 15.16 4.42 -10.75
CA ALA A 450 14.94 3.19 -10.02
C ALA A 450 15.73 3.13 -8.70
N GLU A 451 16.94 3.70 -8.65
CA GLU A 451 17.71 3.86 -7.41
C GLU A 451 16.98 4.73 -6.39
N ASP A 452 16.43 5.86 -6.81
CA ASP A 452 15.70 6.77 -5.94
C ASP A 452 14.34 6.19 -5.49
N ASP A 453 13.65 5.50 -6.40
CA ASP A 453 12.44 4.73 -6.10
C ASP A 453 12.75 3.61 -5.09
N ALA A 454 13.89 2.93 -5.20
CA ALA A 454 14.34 1.90 -4.26
C ALA A 454 14.71 2.45 -2.88
N LYS A 455 15.39 3.61 -2.82
CA LYS A 455 15.63 4.31 -1.54
C LYS A 455 14.31 4.63 -0.83
N THR A 456 13.33 5.11 -1.59
CA THR A 456 12.01 5.49 -1.08
C THR A 456 11.23 4.26 -0.59
N ALA A 457 11.19 3.20 -1.39
CA ALA A 457 10.53 1.96 -1.04
C ALA A 457 11.18 1.29 0.19
N TYR A 458 12.51 1.24 0.27
CA TYR A 458 13.20 0.75 1.48
C TYR A 458 12.92 1.62 2.71
N LYS A 459 12.89 2.95 2.58
CA LYS A 459 12.55 3.85 3.69
C LYS A 459 11.14 3.56 4.23
N ASN A 460 10.18 3.31 3.35
CA ASN A 460 8.81 2.95 3.74
C ASN A 460 8.78 1.61 4.48
N TYR A 461 9.47 0.59 3.94
CA TYR A 461 9.63 -0.70 4.60
C TYR A 461 10.28 -0.56 5.99
N TYR A 462 11.39 0.15 6.09
CA TYR A 462 12.09 0.44 7.35
C TYR A 462 11.17 1.11 8.37
N THR A 463 10.41 2.12 7.94
CA THR A 463 9.49 2.86 8.82
C THR A 463 8.41 1.94 9.40
N LEU A 464 7.86 1.05 8.57
CA LEU A 464 6.88 0.05 9.02
C LEU A 464 7.48 -0.95 10.01
N GLN A 465 8.71 -1.42 9.77
CA GLN A 465 9.42 -2.31 10.68
C GLN A 465 9.72 -1.63 12.02
N GLU A 466 10.19 -0.38 12.03
CA GLU A 466 10.44 0.37 13.26
C GLU A 466 9.15 0.65 14.04
N GLN A 467 8.04 0.96 13.35
CA GLN A 467 6.73 1.13 14.00
C GLN A 467 6.29 -0.17 14.67
N THR A 468 6.38 -1.29 13.96
CA THR A 468 6.02 -2.62 14.48
C THR A 468 6.89 -2.98 15.69
N ARG A 469 8.20 -2.72 15.60
CA ARG A 469 9.15 -2.93 16.71
C ARG A 469 8.78 -2.10 17.94
N LYS A 470 8.49 -0.81 17.75
CA LYS A 470 8.10 0.11 18.85
C LYS A 470 6.80 -0.30 19.52
N ILE A 471 5.79 -0.74 18.75
CA ILE A 471 4.55 -1.27 19.31
C ILE A 471 4.86 -2.49 20.17
N ALA A 472 5.62 -3.46 19.65
CA ALA A 472 5.97 -4.67 20.39
C ALA A 472 6.78 -4.37 21.67
N ILE A 473 7.67 -3.38 21.64
CA ILE A 473 8.39 -2.91 22.84
C ILE A 473 7.39 -2.31 23.83
N ASN A 474 6.53 -1.39 23.40
CA ASN A 474 5.55 -0.75 24.28
C ASN A 474 4.60 -1.76 24.94
N ASP A 475 4.15 -2.77 24.21
CA ASP A 475 3.30 -3.83 24.75
C ASP A 475 4.03 -4.62 25.86
N ARG A 476 5.30 -4.97 25.65
CA ARG A 476 6.13 -5.62 26.69
C ARG A 476 6.33 -4.71 27.90
N LEU A 477 6.61 -3.42 27.68
CA LEU A 477 6.78 -2.45 28.76
C LEU A 477 5.48 -2.27 29.56
N GLN A 478 4.32 -2.20 28.91
CA GLN A 478 3.01 -2.10 29.59
C GLN A 478 2.66 -3.36 30.37
N ALA A 479 2.90 -4.54 29.79
CA ALA A 479 2.72 -5.82 30.50
C ALA A 479 3.62 -5.88 31.74
N GLY A 480 4.89 -5.49 31.61
CA GLY A 480 5.81 -5.42 32.72
C GLY A 480 5.40 -4.41 33.79
N GLN A 481 4.95 -3.22 33.39
CA GLN A 481 4.49 -2.18 34.31
C GLN A 481 3.26 -2.63 35.11
N THR A 482 2.36 -3.40 34.50
CA THR A 482 1.18 -3.95 35.17
C THR A 482 1.59 -4.88 36.31
N ILE A 483 2.54 -5.79 36.06
CA ILE A 483 3.08 -6.70 37.08
C ILE A 483 3.78 -5.92 38.20
N LEU A 484 4.59 -4.91 37.85
CA LEU A 484 5.25 -4.04 38.82
C LEU A 484 4.22 -3.33 39.71
N ASN A 485 3.18 -2.73 39.12
CA ASN A 485 2.12 -2.04 39.85
C ASN A 485 1.34 -2.98 40.78
N GLN A 486 1.06 -4.21 40.35
CA GLN A 486 0.41 -5.21 41.19
C GLN A 486 1.25 -5.55 42.42
N LYS A 487 2.57 -5.75 42.26
CA LYS A 487 3.49 -6.00 43.39
C LYS A 487 3.51 -4.84 44.39
N ILE A 488 3.57 -3.61 43.88
CA ILE A 488 3.52 -2.40 44.71
C ILE A 488 2.17 -2.31 45.46
N ALA A 489 1.05 -2.54 44.77
CA ALA A 489 -0.29 -2.49 45.36
C ALA A 489 -0.48 -3.54 46.47
N ASN A 490 0.13 -4.71 46.32
CA ASN A 490 0.10 -5.79 47.31
C ASN A 490 1.06 -5.57 48.49
N GLY A 491 1.85 -4.50 48.50
CA GLY A 491 2.85 -4.23 49.53
C GLY A 491 4.15 -5.05 49.40
N ASP A 492 4.33 -5.81 48.32
CA ASP A 492 5.54 -6.59 48.02
C ASP A 492 6.66 -5.68 47.46
N VAL A 493 7.20 -4.83 48.32
CA VAL A 493 8.21 -3.82 47.98
C VAL A 493 9.52 -4.46 47.49
N SER A 494 9.98 -5.53 48.16
CA SER A 494 11.20 -6.24 47.78
C SER A 494 11.04 -6.95 46.43
N GLY A 495 9.91 -7.62 46.22
CA GLY A 495 9.62 -8.29 44.95
C GLY A 495 9.38 -7.32 43.80
N ALA A 496 8.82 -6.12 44.05
CA ALA A 496 8.71 -5.07 43.04
C ALA A 496 10.08 -4.59 42.55
N PHE A 497 11.02 -4.37 43.47
CA PHE A 497 12.38 -3.96 43.15
C PHE A 497 13.15 -5.04 42.38
N GLN A 498 13.10 -6.29 42.86
CA GLN A 498 13.72 -7.43 42.18
C GLN A 498 13.14 -7.62 40.78
N TYR A 499 11.83 -7.48 40.62
CA TYR A 499 11.17 -7.60 39.32
C TYR A 499 11.70 -6.56 38.32
N ALA A 500 11.71 -5.27 38.69
CA ALA A 500 12.22 -4.22 37.82
C ALA A 500 13.72 -4.37 37.51
N GLN A 501 14.51 -4.89 38.45
CA GLN A 501 15.93 -5.19 38.21
C GLN A 501 16.12 -6.36 37.23
N VAL A 502 15.29 -7.41 37.32
CA VAL A 502 15.30 -8.53 36.37
C VAL A 502 14.88 -8.06 34.97
N GLN A 503 13.87 -7.19 34.87
CA GLN A 503 13.47 -6.61 33.59
C GLN A 503 14.56 -5.75 32.96
N LEU A 504 15.27 -4.94 33.77
CA LEU A 504 16.42 -4.17 33.30
C LEU A 504 17.57 -5.08 32.83
N ALA A 505 17.90 -6.13 33.59
CA ALA A 505 18.96 -7.07 33.23
C ALA A 505 18.60 -7.91 31.98
N GLY A 506 17.31 -8.20 31.77
CA GLY A 506 16.79 -8.90 30.61
C GLY A 506 16.45 -8.02 29.41
N ALA A 507 16.64 -6.69 29.51
CA ALA A 507 16.31 -5.76 28.44
C ALA A 507 17.24 -5.94 27.23
N THR A 508 16.64 -6.19 26.07
CA THR A 508 17.38 -6.51 24.83
C THR A 508 17.54 -5.31 23.91
N THR A 509 16.77 -4.23 24.15
CA THR A 509 16.86 -2.99 23.36
C THR A 509 17.23 -1.78 24.22
N PRO A 510 17.84 -0.73 23.64
CA PRO A 510 18.16 0.51 24.35
C PRO A 510 16.92 1.17 24.98
N GLU A 511 15.77 1.12 24.30
CA GLU A 511 14.52 1.72 24.80
C GLU A 511 14.00 0.99 26.05
N GLU A 512 14.12 -0.35 26.08
CA GLU A 512 13.76 -1.14 27.26
C GLU A 512 14.70 -0.82 28.43
N GLN A 513 16.01 -0.69 28.16
CA GLN A 513 17.01 -0.34 29.18
C GLN A 513 16.76 1.05 29.76
N GLU A 514 16.49 2.05 28.92
CA GLU A 514 16.18 3.40 29.35
C GLU A 514 14.89 3.44 30.18
N TYR A 515 13.83 2.75 29.73
CA TYR A 515 12.57 2.69 30.45
C TYR A 515 12.74 2.07 31.85
N TRP A 516 13.33 0.89 31.94
CA TRP A 516 13.46 0.17 33.20
C TRP A 516 14.46 0.83 34.16
N SER A 517 15.54 1.43 33.65
CA SER A 517 16.46 2.20 34.49
C SER A 517 15.80 3.47 35.05
N GLY A 518 15.04 4.20 34.23
CA GLY A 518 14.26 5.36 34.67
C GLY A 518 13.20 4.99 35.71
N LYS A 519 12.49 3.87 35.51
CA LYS A 519 11.50 3.36 36.48
C LYS A 519 12.13 2.97 37.81
N MET A 520 13.28 2.30 37.78
CA MET A 520 14.03 1.98 39.00
C MET A 520 14.42 3.24 39.76
N ALA A 521 14.89 4.27 39.07
CA ALA A 521 15.23 5.54 39.70
C ALA A 521 14.00 6.26 40.30
N SER A 522 12.84 6.22 39.64
CA SER A 522 11.64 6.93 40.11
C SER A 522 10.90 6.20 41.25
N GLU A 523 10.91 4.87 41.26
CA GLU A 523 10.17 4.09 42.25
C GLU A 523 10.98 3.82 43.53
N ARG A 524 12.32 3.81 43.47
CA ARG A 524 13.19 3.56 44.62
C ARG A 524 12.89 4.45 45.85
N PRO A 525 12.74 5.79 45.73
CA PRO A 525 12.41 6.64 46.89
C PRO A 525 11.00 6.42 47.47
N LYS A 526 10.07 5.84 46.69
CA LYS A 526 8.73 5.48 47.19
C LYS A 526 8.79 4.17 47.95
N LEU A 527 9.53 3.20 47.42
CA LEU A 527 9.76 1.91 48.05
C LEU A 527 10.52 2.05 49.38
N ASP A 528 11.56 2.90 49.41
CA ASP A 528 12.32 3.19 50.64
C ASP A 528 11.42 3.81 51.72
N ARG A 529 10.54 4.76 51.36
CA ARG A 529 9.57 5.35 52.30
C ARG A 529 8.53 4.35 52.81
N ILE A 530 8.10 3.40 51.99
CA ILE A 530 7.15 2.35 52.40
C ILE A 530 7.84 1.38 53.36
N TYR A 531 9.09 1.01 53.06
CA TYR A 531 9.92 0.17 53.94
C TYR A 531 10.17 0.83 55.30
N GLU A 532 10.56 2.11 55.32
CA GLU A 532 10.74 2.88 56.56
C GLU A 532 9.45 2.99 57.40
N LYS A 533 8.29 3.19 56.75
CA LYS A 533 7.00 3.16 57.45
C LYS A 533 6.67 1.77 57.99
N GLY A 534 7.02 0.72 57.26
CA GLY A 534 6.83 -0.67 57.67
C GLY A 534 7.64 -1.07 58.91
N LEU A 535 8.76 -0.40 59.18
CA LEU A 535 9.61 -0.64 60.36
C LEU A 535 9.09 0.02 61.65
N LYS A 536 8.22 1.04 61.56
CA LYS A 536 7.70 1.74 62.74
C LYS A 536 6.58 0.93 63.41
N MET A 537 6.55 0.98 64.75
CA MET A 537 5.47 0.42 65.55
C MET A 537 4.21 1.30 65.45
N THR A 538 3.05 0.67 65.31
CA THR A 538 1.74 1.33 65.37
C THR A 538 1.41 1.75 66.80
N ALA A 539 0.46 2.67 66.98
CA ALA A 539 0.03 3.13 68.32
C ALA A 539 -0.46 1.98 69.21
N GLN A 540 -1.13 0.98 68.64
CA GLN A 540 -1.63 -0.19 69.36
C GLN A 540 -0.51 -1.15 69.78
N GLU A 541 0.48 -1.38 68.92
CA GLU A 541 1.68 -2.16 69.25
C GLU A 541 2.48 -1.47 70.37
N LYS A 542 2.71 -0.15 70.26
CA LYS A 542 3.35 0.65 71.33
C LYS A 542 2.60 0.53 72.66
N TRP A 543 1.27 0.61 72.63
CA TRP A 543 0.44 0.47 73.82
C TRP A 543 0.62 -0.91 74.48
N GLY A 544 0.65 -1.98 73.70
CA GLY A 544 0.88 -3.34 74.20
C GLY A 544 2.22 -3.49 74.93
N ILE A 545 3.29 -2.91 74.38
CA ILE A 545 4.62 -2.91 75.02
C ILE A 545 4.61 -2.11 76.33
N LYS A 546 3.97 -0.92 76.34
CA LYS A 546 3.84 -0.09 77.56
C LYS A 546 3.07 -0.81 78.69
N GLN A 547 2.06 -1.63 78.38
CA GLN A 547 1.36 -2.41 79.41
C GLN A 547 2.25 -3.48 80.04
N TYR A 548 3.07 -4.17 79.24
CA TYR A 548 4.01 -5.17 79.74
C TYR A 548 5.04 -4.55 80.70
N ALA A 549 5.51 -3.35 80.37
CA ALA A 549 6.48 -2.58 81.16
C ALA A 549 6.05 -2.28 82.60
N LYS A 550 4.74 -2.21 82.87
CA LYS A 550 4.23 -1.85 84.21
C LYS A 550 4.64 -2.82 85.32
N SER A 551 4.96 -4.06 84.98
CA SER A 551 5.30 -5.12 85.93
C SER A 551 6.67 -5.76 85.70
N HIS A 552 7.46 -5.22 84.75
CA HIS A 552 8.74 -5.79 84.31
C HIS A 552 9.81 -4.70 84.25
N THR A 553 11.08 -5.09 84.30
CA THR A 553 12.16 -4.11 84.13
C THR A 553 12.21 -3.61 82.70
N TYR A 554 12.89 -2.48 82.50
CA TYR A 554 13.17 -1.95 81.17
C TYR A 554 13.82 -3.00 80.25
N GLU A 555 14.82 -3.75 80.73
CA GLU A 555 15.52 -4.77 79.93
C GLU A 555 14.61 -5.95 79.56
N GLN A 556 13.75 -6.39 80.49
CA GLN A 556 12.77 -7.45 80.23
C GLN A 556 11.71 -7.01 79.20
N THR A 557 11.31 -5.75 79.26
CA THR A 557 10.33 -5.16 78.35
C THR A 557 10.90 -4.97 76.95
N ARG A 558 12.16 -4.52 76.85
CA ARG A 558 12.87 -4.41 75.58
C ARG A 558 13.04 -5.79 74.91
N ALA A 559 13.47 -6.79 75.67
CA ALA A 559 13.57 -8.16 75.16
C ALA A 559 12.20 -8.73 74.73
N TYR A 560 11.13 -8.38 75.44
CA TYR A 560 9.76 -8.75 75.05
C TYR A 560 9.35 -8.10 73.73
N ALA A 561 9.62 -6.80 73.55
CA ALA A 561 9.34 -6.07 72.31
C ALA A 561 10.11 -6.64 71.12
N GLU A 562 11.41 -6.92 71.29
CA GLU A 562 12.26 -7.55 70.27
C GLU A 562 11.77 -8.96 69.90
N ARG A 563 11.18 -9.70 70.85
CA ARG A 563 10.64 -11.04 70.60
C ARG A 563 9.29 -11.02 69.89
N VAL A 564 8.37 -10.16 70.31
CA VAL A 564 6.99 -10.14 69.79
C VAL A 564 6.85 -9.31 68.51
N LEU A 565 7.76 -8.36 68.27
CA LEU A 565 7.81 -7.50 67.10
C LEU A 565 9.25 -7.45 66.53
N PRO A 566 9.81 -8.59 66.08
CA PRO A 566 11.23 -8.71 65.72
C PRO A 566 11.67 -7.86 64.53
N ASN A 567 10.71 -7.44 63.69
CA ASN A 567 10.97 -6.65 62.49
C ASN A 567 10.57 -5.17 62.66
N LYS A 568 10.37 -4.70 63.90
CA LYS A 568 9.96 -3.33 64.21
C LYS A 568 11.02 -2.64 65.06
N ILE A 569 11.14 -1.33 64.90
CA ILE A 569 12.10 -0.50 65.64
C ILE A 569 11.36 0.21 66.78
N MET A 570 11.96 0.19 67.98
CA MET A 570 11.55 1.00 69.11
C MET A 570 12.03 2.44 68.88
N ASP A 571 11.11 3.39 68.84
CA ASP A 571 11.47 4.81 68.69
C ASP A 571 11.73 5.49 70.03
N ASP A 572 12.43 6.62 69.96
CA ASP A 572 12.90 7.39 71.12
C ASP A 572 11.76 7.79 72.08
N GLU A 573 10.55 8.03 71.55
CA GLU A 573 9.37 8.37 72.35
C GLU A 573 8.87 7.18 73.18
N LEU A 574 8.80 5.99 72.57
CA LEU A 574 8.46 4.78 73.31
C LEU A 574 9.57 4.44 74.31
N ASP A 575 10.83 4.54 73.92
CA ASP A 575 11.98 4.22 74.76
C ASP A 575 12.05 5.10 76.03
N ALA A 576 11.89 6.42 75.87
CA ALA A 576 11.80 7.36 76.99
C ALA A 576 10.63 7.03 77.93
N SER A 577 9.46 6.69 77.37
CA SER A 577 8.30 6.28 78.17
C SER A 577 8.57 5.02 79.00
N LEU A 578 9.32 4.04 78.45
CA LEU A 578 9.63 2.78 79.14
C LEU A 578 10.64 2.99 80.27
N LEU A 579 11.63 3.86 80.09
CA LEU A 579 12.61 4.22 81.12
C LEU A 579 11.95 4.92 82.31
N GLU A 580 10.99 5.81 82.06
CA GLU A 580 10.23 6.48 83.13
C GLU A 580 9.41 5.49 83.97
N ILE A 581 8.75 4.52 83.32
CA ILE A 581 7.99 3.46 84.00
C ILE A 581 8.91 2.62 84.89
N ASP A 582 10.11 2.26 84.41
CA ASP A 582 11.08 1.45 85.15
C ASP A 582 11.66 2.20 86.37
N ASP A 583 12.00 3.48 86.25
CA ASP A 583 12.50 4.30 87.36
C ASP A 583 11.44 4.44 88.47
N ASN A 584 10.18 4.66 88.09
CA ASN A 584 9.06 4.71 89.02
C ASN A 584 8.82 3.37 89.73
N ASN A 585 9.03 2.24 89.04
CA ASN A 585 8.97 0.92 89.65
C ASN A 585 10.10 0.67 90.67
N LYS A 586 11.34 1.06 90.34
CA LYS A 586 12.51 0.92 91.22
C LYS A 586 12.39 1.75 92.51
N LYS A 587 11.87 2.99 92.42
CA LYS A 587 11.65 3.84 93.60
C LYS A 587 10.67 3.22 94.58
N ALA A 588 9.56 2.66 94.09
CA ALA A 588 8.58 2.03 94.95
C ALA A 588 9.02 0.66 95.48
N SER A 589 9.80 -0.13 94.73
CA SER A 589 10.29 -1.42 95.24
C SER A 589 11.16 -1.28 96.50
N ASN A 590 11.84 -0.14 96.67
CA ASN A 590 12.70 0.16 97.83
C ASN A 590 11.95 0.56 99.10
N ILE A 591 10.62 0.74 99.04
CA ILE A 591 9.80 0.96 100.24
C ILE A 591 9.54 -0.39 100.90
N ASP A 592 10.13 -0.57 102.08
CA ASP A 592 9.86 -1.72 102.95
C ASP A 592 8.56 -1.47 103.74
N LEU A 593 7.56 -2.32 103.50
CA LEU A 593 6.28 -2.26 104.18
C LEU A 593 6.21 -3.16 105.42
N THR A 594 7.26 -3.95 105.69
CA THR A 594 7.30 -4.89 106.82
C THR A 594 7.00 -4.22 108.18
N PRO A 595 7.53 -3.01 108.48
CA PRO A 595 7.20 -2.31 109.73
C PRO A 595 5.72 -1.92 109.87
N TYR A 596 4.98 -1.86 108.76
CA TYR A 596 3.60 -1.39 108.68
C TYR A 596 2.58 -2.52 108.51
N GLU A 597 2.99 -3.79 108.54
CA GLU A 597 2.09 -4.92 108.28
C GLU A 597 0.88 -4.96 109.21
N TYR A 598 1.06 -4.56 110.48
CA TYR A 598 -0.04 -4.48 111.45
C TYR A 598 -1.05 -3.38 111.09
N LYS A 599 -0.59 -2.21 110.60
CA LYS A 599 -1.46 -1.13 110.14
C LYS A 599 -2.10 -1.45 108.80
N LEU A 600 -1.38 -2.12 107.90
CA LEU A 600 -1.88 -2.56 106.61
C LEU A 600 -3.09 -3.48 106.76
N ALA A 601 -3.05 -4.43 107.71
CA ALA A 601 -4.15 -5.37 107.93
C ALA A 601 -5.52 -4.67 108.09
N ASP A 602 -5.56 -3.48 108.70
CA ASP A 602 -6.79 -2.71 108.95
C ASP A 602 -7.29 -1.93 107.73
N VAL A 603 -6.40 -1.57 106.79
CA VAL A 603 -6.72 -0.74 105.60
C VAL A 603 -6.76 -1.52 104.29
N MET A 604 -6.43 -2.80 104.29
CA MET A 604 -6.40 -3.64 103.09
C MET A 604 -7.80 -3.84 102.47
N PRO A 605 -7.89 -3.96 101.13
CA PRO A 605 -9.15 -4.27 100.45
C PRO A 605 -9.74 -5.62 100.90
N LYS A 606 -11.08 -5.72 100.99
CA LYS A 606 -11.78 -7.00 101.24
C LYS A 606 -11.48 -8.05 100.17
N ASP A 607 -11.34 -7.63 98.92
CA ASP A 607 -10.94 -8.50 97.83
C ASP A 607 -9.43 -8.78 97.91
N LYS A 608 -9.09 -9.98 98.39
CA LYS A 608 -7.71 -10.43 98.56
C LYS A 608 -6.94 -10.49 97.24
N THR A 609 -7.60 -10.55 96.09
CA THR A 609 -6.92 -10.54 94.77
C THR A 609 -6.29 -9.18 94.46
N LEU A 610 -6.80 -8.11 95.07
CA LEU A 610 -6.32 -6.74 94.90
C LEU A 610 -5.25 -6.36 95.94
N ALA A 611 -4.91 -7.27 96.85
CA ALA A 611 -3.92 -7.07 97.90
C ALA A 611 -2.54 -6.65 97.35
N GLY A 612 -2.11 -7.27 96.25
CA GLY A 612 -0.82 -6.98 95.64
C GLY A 612 -0.75 -5.59 95.01
N SER A 613 -1.76 -5.23 94.20
CA SER A 613 -1.85 -3.92 93.56
C SER A 613 -2.05 -2.80 94.59
N PHE A 614 -2.81 -3.05 95.65
CA PHE A 614 -2.97 -2.08 96.74
C PHE A 614 -1.66 -1.83 97.49
N LYS A 615 -0.94 -2.89 97.91
CA LYS A 615 0.39 -2.75 98.53
C LYS A 615 1.36 -2.00 97.62
N TYR A 616 1.32 -2.26 96.31
CA TYR A 616 2.08 -1.50 95.32
C TYR A 616 1.67 -0.02 95.31
N GLY A 617 0.37 0.29 95.30
CA GLY A 617 -0.14 1.64 95.39
C GLY A 617 0.30 2.37 96.66
N VAL A 618 0.29 1.69 97.81
CA VAL A 618 0.84 2.23 99.08
C VAL A 618 2.32 2.58 98.94
N LYS A 619 3.14 1.66 98.41
CA LYS A 619 4.58 1.91 98.20
C LYS A 619 4.82 3.11 97.29
N GLN A 620 4.03 3.23 96.23
CA GLN A 620 4.12 4.33 95.26
C GLN A 620 3.75 5.67 95.89
N GLU A 621 2.64 5.73 96.61
CA GLU A 621 2.18 6.94 97.30
C GLU A 621 3.15 7.36 98.42
N MET A 622 3.68 6.39 99.19
CA MET A 622 4.73 6.64 100.18
C MET A 622 6.01 7.16 99.53
N ALA A 623 6.45 6.58 98.41
CA ALA A 623 7.62 7.04 97.69
C ALA A 623 7.47 8.50 97.23
N GLY A 624 6.31 8.85 96.67
CA GLY A 624 5.99 10.23 96.29
C GLY A 624 6.05 11.20 97.47
N ARG A 625 5.39 10.86 98.58
CA ARG A 625 5.35 11.68 99.80
C ARG A 625 6.72 11.80 100.50
N ILE A 626 7.55 10.77 100.45
CA ILE A 626 8.92 10.81 100.96
C ILE A 626 9.75 11.81 100.14
N GLU A 627 9.60 11.83 98.83
CA GLU A 627 10.30 12.80 97.98
C GLU A 627 9.79 14.23 98.22
N GLU A 628 8.47 14.44 98.31
CA GLU A 628 7.91 15.73 98.70
C GLU A 628 8.45 16.21 100.06
N PHE A 629 8.56 15.30 101.04
CA PHE A 629 9.15 15.59 102.34
C PHE A 629 10.62 16.00 102.21
N LYS A 630 11.43 15.24 101.46
CA LYS A 630 12.85 15.54 101.23
C LYS A 630 13.03 16.89 100.54
N VAL A 631 12.20 17.21 99.55
CA VAL A 631 12.24 18.49 98.85
C VAL A 631 11.88 19.64 99.80
N LYS A 632 10.81 19.48 100.58
CA LYS A 632 10.30 20.52 101.48
C LYS A 632 11.20 20.78 102.70
N HIS A 633 11.80 19.72 103.25
CA HIS A 633 12.58 19.78 104.49
C HIS A 633 14.10 19.64 104.27
N HIS A 634 14.54 19.44 103.03
CA HIS A 634 15.95 19.25 102.63
C HIS A 634 16.69 18.13 103.40
N ARG A 635 15.95 17.13 103.92
CA ARG A 635 16.49 15.96 104.61
C ARG A 635 15.55 14.75 104.45
N PRO A 636 16.04 13.50 104.62
CA PRO A 636 15.14 12.34 104.68
C PRO A 636 14.24 12.38 105.93
N PRO A 637 13.02 11.78 105.85
CA PRO A 637 12.13 11.65 107.00
C PRO A 637 12.71 10.69 108.05
N THR A 638 12.52 11.02 109.32
CA THR A 638 12.76 10.13 110.46
C THR A 638 11.73 9.00 110.48
N ASP A 639 11.94 7.95 111.30
CA ASP A 639 11.02 6.82 111.31
C ASP A 639 9.61 7.19 111.81
N ALA A 640 9.48 8.14 112.75
CA ALA A 640 8.18 8.69 113.16
C ALA A 640 7.49 9.46 112.02
N GLU A 641 8.24 10.23 111.23
CA GLU A 641 7.71 10.96 110.06
C GLU A 641 7.36 10.01 108.91
N LYS A 642 8.07 8.88 108.77
CA LYS A 642 7.69 7.82 107.81
C LYS A 642 6.39 7.13 108.23
N ASP A 643 6.16 6.96 109.53
CA ASP A 643 4.88 6.49 110.07
C ASP A 643 3.72 7.44 109.71
N GLU A 644 3.92 8.75 109.86
CA GLU A 644 2.94 9.76 109.43
C GLU A 644 2.73 9.75 107.91
N ILE A 645 3.80 9.57 107.13
CA ILE A 645 3.73 9.44 105.66
C ILE A 645 2.96 8.18 105.26
N PHE A 646 3.17 7.05 105.96
CA PHE A 646 2.41 5.83 105.73
C PHE A 646 0.92 6.07 106.01
N ASP A 647 0.59 6.65 107.17
CA ASP A 647 -0.80 6.92 107.57
C ASP A 647 -1.45 7.87 106.56
N ALA A 648 -0.72 8.86 106.04
CA ALA A 648 -1.19 9.77 104.99
C ALA A 648 -1.33 9.11 103.61
N ALA A 649 -0.49 8.11 103.29
CA ALA A 649 -0.55 7.40 102.01
C ALA A 649 -1.78 6.48 101.92
N VAL A 650 -2.19 5.90 103.05
CA VAL A 650 -3.39 5.05 103.13
C VAL A 650 -4.66 5.83 103.48
N ALA A 651 -4.53 7.08 103.94
CA ALA A 651 -5.65 7.93 104.33
C ALA A 651 -6.68 8.08 103.20
N THR A 652 -7.95 7.98 103.58
CA THR A 652 -9.09 8.29 102.71
C THR A 652 -9.57 9.70 102.99
N ASN A 653 -9.65 10.53 101.95
CA ASN A 653 -10.27 11.85 102.00
C ASN A 653 -11.60 11.85 101.24
N THR A 654 -12.40 12.90 101.40
CA THR A 654 -13.64 13.10 100.65
C THR A 654 -13.43 14.17 99.59
N LEU A 655 -13.48 13.78 98.31
CA LEU A 655 -13.49 14.71 97.18
C LEU A 655 -14.94 15.12 96.89
N ARG A 656 -15.28 16.40 97.03
CA ARG A 656 -16.63 16.91 96.72
C ARG A 656 -16.70 17.38 95.28
N SER A 657 -17.59 16.79 94.48
CA SER A 657 -17.81 17.14 93.07
C SER A 657 -18.88 18.25 92.91
N THR A 658 -19.74 18.43 93.92
CA THR A 658 -20.75 19.49 94.00
C THR A 658 -20.80 20.14 95.38
N SER A 659 -21.30 21.37 95.47
CA SER A 659 -21.59 22.07 96.73
C SER A 659 -23.07 22.43 96.81
N LYS A 660 -23.79 22.00 97.86
CA LYS A 660 -25.17 22.43 98.13
C LYS A 660 -25.32 23.97 98.13
N PRO A 661 -26.28 24.55 97.39
CA PRO A 661 -26.64 25.96 97.56
C PRO A 661 -27.32 26.21 98.91
N PHE A 662 -27.06 27.37 99.53
CA PHE A 662 -27.48 27.71 100.91
C PHE A 662 -29.01 27.74 101.14
N PHE A 663 -29.82 27.75 100.08
CA PHE A 663 -31.27 27.52 100.10
C PHE A 663 -31.68 26.70 98.86
N GLY A 664 -32.08 25.44 99.04
CA GLY A 664 -32.63 24.57 97.99
C GLY A 664 -32.31 23.08 98.18
N ASP A 665 -33.26 22.20 97.84
CA ASP A 665 -33.06 20.75 97.84
C ASP A 665 -32.21 20.33 96.64
N GLY A 666 -30.96 19.95 96.91
CA GLY A 666 -30.05 19.30 95.95
C GLY A 666 -29.18 18.29 96.69
N ASP A 667 -28.88 17.15 96.06
CA ASP A 667 -28.06 16.10 96.68
C ASP A 667 -26.57 16.51 96.71
N ASP A 668 -25.90 16.27 97.86
CA ASP A 668 -24.45 16.42 97.99
C ASP A 668 -23.78 15.17 97.39
N TYR A 669 -22.96 15.35 96.35
CA TYR A 669 -22.18 14.26 95.78
C TYR A 669 -20.71 14.38 96.19
N SER A 670 -20.20 13.27 96.71
CA SER A 670 -18.81 13.17 97.13
C SER A 670 -18.26 11.77 96.90
N SER A 671 -16.96 11.72 96.61
CA SER A 671 -16.22 10.48 96.40
C SER A 671 -15.16 10.28 97.47
N THR A 672 -15.06 9.06 97.98
CA THR A 672 -13.92 8.68 98.82
C THR A 672 -12.69 8.53 97.93
N ILE A 673 -11.62 9.26 98.23
CA ILE A 673 -10.35 9.21 97.51
C ILE A 673 -9.26 8.67 98.43
N SER A 674 -8.52 7.65 97.97
CA SER A 674 -7.33 7.13 98.64
C SER A 674 -6.14 7.25 97.70
N GLY A 675 -5.04 7.86 98.18
CA GLY A 675 -3.80 7.99 97.41
C GLY A 675 -3.27 6.62 96.97
N ALA A 676 -3.17 5.68 97.92
CA ALA A 676 -2.80 4.30 97.64
C ALA A 676 -3.71 3.62 96.60
N SER A 677 -5.03 3.82 96.70
CA SER A 677 -6.00 3.24 95.74
C SER A 677 -5.82 3.83 94.35
N ASN A 678 -5.63 5.15 94.24
CA ASN A 678 -5.36 5.84 92.99
C ASN A 678 -4.08 5.34 92.32
N GLN A 679 -2.99 5.25 93.07
CA GLN A 679 -1.73 4.73 92.53
C GLN A 679 -1.86 3.26 92.10
N ALA A 680 -2.65 2.45 92.81
CA ALA A 680 -2.92 1.05 92.46
C ALA A 680 -3.66 0.88 91.13
N ILE A 681 -4.53 1.83 90.77
CA ILE A 681 -5.27 1.84 89.49
C ILE A 681 -4.62 2.74 88.42
N GLY A 682 -3.48 3.37 88.74
CA GLY A 682 -2.68 4.16 87.79
C GLY A 682 -3.10 5.62 87.66
N ILE A 683 -3.91 6.15 88.57
CA ILE A 683 -4.28 7.57 88.66
C ILE A 683 -3.28 8.28 89.56
N VAL A 684 -2.66 9.37 89.07
CA VAL A 684 -1.71 10.20 89.83
C VAL A 684 -2.34 11.46 90.40
N HIS A 685 -3.43 11.92 89.79
CA HIS A 685 -4.15 13.09 90.25
C HIS A 685 -5.63 12.96 89.93
N ALA A 686 -6.49 13.46 90.82
CA ALA A 686 -7.92 13.50 90.62
C ALA A 686 -8.48 14.81 91.19
N GLU A 687 -9.23 15.55 90.37
CA GLU A 687 -9.84 16.82 90.74
C GLU A 687 -11.29 16.93 90.23
N PRO A 688 -12.19 17.60 90.96
CA PRO A 688 -13.57 17.79 90.51
C PRO A 688 -13.63 18.81 89.37
N VAL A 689 -14.36 18.48 88.30
CA VAL A 689 -14.53 19.34 87.11
C VAL A 689 -16.01 19.50 86.75
N GLY A 690 -16.77 20.14 87.65
CA GLY A 690 -18.19 20.46 87.44
C GLY A 690 -19.18 19.42 87.98
N ASN A 691 -20.49 19.65 87.75
CA ASN A 691 -21.58 18.84 88.30
C ASN A 691 -21.47 17.35 87.93
N HIS A 692 -20.93 16.53 88.86
CA HIS A 692 -20.79 15.07 88.82
C HIS A 692 -19.61 14.47 88.03
N TYR A 693 -18.58 15.25 87.69
CA TYR A 693 -17.40 14.74 87.00
C TYR A 693 -16.11 14.94 87.80
N ILE A 694 -15.23 13.94 87.70
CA ILE A 694 -13.88 13.97 88.24
C ILE A 694 -12.91 13.82 87.06
N ARG A 695 -12.00 14.78 86.92
CA ARG A 695 -10.87 14.69 86.00
C ARG A 695 -9.81 13.85 86.66
N VAL A 696 -9.48 12.73 86.02
CA VAL A 696 -8.41 11.85 86.45
C VAL A 696 -7.23 12.03 85.51
N THR A 697 -6.06 12.23 86.08
CA THR A 697 -4.78 12.23 85.37
C THR A 697 -4.11 10.88 85.62
N TYR A 698 -3.80 10.17 84.55
CA TYR A 698 -3.08 8.89 84.62
C TYR A 698 -1.57 9.11 84.58
N ARG A 699 -0.80 8.09 84.99
CA ARG A 699 0.68 8.12 85.02
C ARG A 699 1.34 8.45 83.67
N ASP A 700 0.66 8.24 82.55
CA ASP A 700 1.16 8.57 81.21
C ASP A 700 0.90 10.03 80.80
N GLY A 701 0.40 10.86 81.72
CA GLY A 701 0.06 12.26 81.49
C GLY A 701 -1.28 12.47 80.79
N SER A 702 -1.98 11.40 80.39
CA SER A 702 -3.32 11.51 79.83
C SER A 702 -4.33 11.94 80.89
N THR A 703 -5.27 12.80 80.50
CA THR A 703 -6.37 13.24 81.36
C THR A 703 -7.71 12.76 80.79
N GLN A 704 -8.59 12.33 81.68
CA GLN A 704 -9.94 11.89 81.32
C GLN A 704 -10.95 12.42 82.32
N ASP A 705 -12.06 12.95 81.84
CA ASP A 705 -13.19 13.34 82.68
C ASP A 705 -14.14 12.15 82.77
N ILE A 706 -14.27 11.58 83.97
CA ILE A 706 -15.14 10.42 84.23
C ILE A 706 -16.26 10.79 85.19
N TYR A 707 -17.36 10.04 85.12
CA TYR A 707 -18.46 10.24 86.06
C TYR A 707 -18.02 9.89 87.47
N GLU A 708 -18.50 10.66 88.44
CA GLU A 708 -18.22 10.42 89.85
C GLU A 708 -18.63 9.01 90.30
N SER A 709 -19.75 8.48 89.79
CA SER A 709 -20.21 7.13 90.09
C SER A 709 -19.22 6.06 89.62
N GLU A 710 -18.57 6.28 88.47
CA GLU A 710 -17.53 5.40 87.92
C GLU A 710 -16.26 5.48 88.76
N TYR A 711 -15.83 6.70 89.12
CA TYR A 711 -14.68 6.88 90.01
C TYR A 711 -14.92 6.23 91.38
N ASN A 712 -16.11 6.41 91.98
CA ASN A 712 -16.51 5.75 93.21
C ASN A 712 -16.55 4.21 93.08
N ALA A 713 -16.94 3.68 91.92
CA ALA A 713 -16.90 2.24 91.68
C ALA A 713 -15.46 1.71 91.60
N LEU A 714 -14.52 2.50 91.06
CA LEU A 714 -13.09 2.15 91.05
C LEU A 714 -12.49 2.20 92.47
N GLN A 715 -12.80 3.24 93.25
CA GLN A 715 -12.31 3.39 94.63
C GLN A 715 -12.86 2.32 95.57
N ARG A 716 -14.16 1.99 95.48
CA ARG A 716 -14.82 0.95 96.30
C ARG A 716 -14.20 -0.44 96.16
N ARG A 717 -13.47 -0.72 95.09
CA ARG A 717 -12.72 -1.98 94.96
C ARG A 717 -11.54 -2.06 95.93
N TYR A 718 -11.01 -0.92 96.34
CA TYR A 718 -9.79 -0.78 97.12
C TYR A 718 -10.00 -0.18 98.52
N THR A 719 -11.14 0.47 98.79
CA THR A 719 -11.49 1.03 100.11
C THR A 719 -12.48 0.14 100.88
N ASN A 720 -12.44 0.16 102.22
CA ASN A 720 -13.33 -0.65 103.09
C ASN A 720 -14.76 -0.11 103.24
N GLY A 721 -15.23 0.72 102.30
CA GLY A 721 -16.59 1.27 102.21
C GLY A 721 -16.99 1.43 100.76
#